data_AF-A0A6G0UIA2-F1
#
_entry.id   AF-A0A6G0UIA2-F1
#
_cell.length_a   1.000
_cell.length_b   1.000
_cell.length_c   1.000
_cell.angle_alpha   90.00
_cell.angle_beta   90.00
_cell.angle_gamma   90.00
#
_symmetry.space_group_name_H-M   'P 1'
#
loop_
_entity.id
_entity.type
_entity.pdbx_description
1 polymer ?
#
loop_
_entity_poly.entity_id
_entity_poly.type
_entity_poly.pdbx_seq_one_letter_code
_entity_poly.pdbx_strand_id
1 'polypeptide(L)'
;MTAITLIFDLTSVDVATRLGSDPTRFQENLKRYLKEIGLVTCFFNTLSNLNRVISLGAEPAVSQTLKLLGISDSPESYLELGSQLVTKKAAIISKESIQLAANPSICKKTMGFEYAQHLQRGLCFVKRMRSAKSTSELVSKTIIINFSPDLNEQTTELMTMFFTYQTFHEKVDILDLSGRINPTLQQGCDITGGRYFAMDKYPKSLLGCIVRNFSISDSGLHLFPAISELEVDYRFPCRCHNRLVDLGYICASCLSVHCRPAVKCVGCGVNFMPQITVDELIMKQPSEVLSSRRSFPKRNENIKSEMSKQSCSQFITELNQRLIFNLLDSLEGTKTVVWDRFLMTEVNSIISYQLLKEHNVVSHVCPISNPVVKQTDFIIYILPPSLVATEELVKNHLEKVQTKDQKNHRIVYVPEVSYIHKEKLVSLFPWIDDKISSLQLRWFPTDQENCVSLNLGPLPPAMLVFEDWNELYKCAKAIRQLESQMENQPNIIFKGEWATKVKQILDQLRKSSMESEHVLDGPAVDGIILIDRWLDPVTPLFSQKTFSGVLDELFGIDIQGKIKFETKAFYGGSEVPKNLREKPQFDLYLNDAIYPLLRDTHIDGVGTVIGQLIRECQKEEQNLKSIGSVAQCRTTVNSLQAFLKKKEVLSGYLRMAELCKNELSKFSKSDLIECEMEIVSGKHGDRPIPFLENSIVDGLPLLPIIRLIGLQSQLCNGIKASTWQYYRKLIVQSYGVGVLVWLLRLQMSGIIKCSDNTDRIPPTYKPIDWKSLEKRFRLFVDDPYAEDVARPYNGYVPLLIRIIEEGYLTQFRDWKGMEANRENNGKFEGKKWLLFVVGGVTRAEMGLIRKRFPDITDCYVSDVITGDSLLQRFRD
;
A
#
# COMPACT_ATOMS: atom_id res chain seq x y z
N MET A 1 32.62 -1.33 -30.17
CA MET A 1 33.08 -2.48 -29.34
C MET A 1 33.36 -1.94 -27.94
N THR A 2 33.06 -2.70 -26.86
CA THR A 2 33.26 -2.17 -25.49
C THR A 2 34.22 -3.02 -24.68
N ALA A 3 35.27 -2.41 -24.13
CA ALA A 3 36.18 -3.01 -23.15
C ALA A 3 35.75 -2.60 -21.74
N ILE A 4 35.34 -3.55 -20.91
CA ILE A 4 34.78 -3.29 -19.58
C ILE A 4 35.68 -3.90 -18.52
N THR A 5 36.15 -3.09 -17.57
CA THR A 5 36.92 -3.53 -16.40
C THR A 5 36.05 -3.37 -15.17
N LEU A 6 35.76 -4.47 -14.46
CA LEU A 6 35.05 -4.45 -13.18
C LEU A 6 36.05 -4.79 -12.06
N ILE A 7 36.20 -3.92 -11.06
CA ILE A 7 37.06 -4.13 -9.91
C ILE A 7 36.18 -4.29 -8.67
N PHE A 8 36.20 -5.46 -8.05
CA PHE A 8 35.42 -5.79 -6.85
C PHE A 8 36.32 -5.84 -5.62
N ASP A 9 35.90 -5.17 -4.56
CA ASP A 9 36.52 -5.26 -3.23
C ASP A 9 35.61 -5.98 -2.25
N LEU A 10 36.21 -6.86 -1.44
CA LEU A 10 35.56 -7.53 -0.33
C LEU A 10 36.59 -7.62 0.78
N THR A 11 36.38 -6.86 1.85
CA THR A 11 37.15 -7.04 3.08
C THR A 11 36.36 -7.93 4.03
N SER A 12 36.94 -9.09 4.36
CA SER A 12 36.31 -10.12 5.20
C SER A 12 36.13 -9.75 6.68
N VAL A 13 36.73 -8.65 7.15
CA VAL A 13 36.75 -8.31 8.60
C VAL A 13 35.63 -7.34 9.01
N ASP A 14 35.26 -6.36 8.17
CA ASP A 14 34.21 -5.38 8.51
C ASP A 14 32.85 -5.66 7.87
N VAL A 15 32.83 -6.47 6.81
CA VAL A 15 31.59 -7.04 6.26
C VAL A 15 30.93 -7.96 7.30
N ALA A 16 31.71 -8.61 8.17
CA ALA A 16 31.23 -9.45 9.28
C ALA A 16 30.57 -8.65 10.42
N THR A 17 31.04 -7.44 10.71
CA THR A 17 30.46 -6.60 11.77
C THR A 17 29.14 -5.94 11.36
N ARG A 18 28.94 -5.65 10.06
CA ARG A 18 27.70 -5.02 9.54
C ARG A 18 26.64 -5.98 9.02
N LEU A 19 27.00 -7.20 8.58
CA LEU A 19 26.03 -8.21 8.13
C LEU A 19 25.43 -9.08 9.26
N GLY A 20 25.75 -8.73 10.51
CA GLY A 20 25.28 -9.38 11.72
C GLY A 20 26.35 -10.27 12.32
N SER A 21 26.53 -10.17 13.65
CA SER A 21 27.44 -10.97 14.49
C SER A 21 27.13 -12.48 14.53
N ASP A 22 26.18 -12.94 13.71
CA ASP A 22 25.78 -14.34 13.58
C ASP A 22 26.51 -14.99 12.39
N PRO A 23 27.39 -15.99 12.62
CA PRO A 23 28.17 -16.66 11.58
C PRO A 23 27.32 -17.25 10.44
N THR A 24 26.06 -17.61 10.72
CA THR A 24 25.14 -18.16 9.71
C THR A 24 24.63 -17.09 8.75
N ARG A 25 24.33 -15.90 9.26
CA ARG A 25 23.83 -14.75 8.50
C ARG A 25 24.92 -14.13 7.62
N PHE A 26 26.16 -14.14 8.10
CA PHE A 26 27.34 -13.78 7.32
C PHE A 26 27.51 -14.67 6.08
N GLN A 27 27.39 -15.99 6.25
CA GLN A 27 27.50 -16.95 5.15
C GLN A 27 26.38 -16.80 4.12
N GLU A 28 25.13 -16.54 4.54
CA GLU A 28 24.01 -16.30 3.60
C GLU A 28 24.17 -15.01 2.80
N ASN A 29 24.61 -13.93 3.45
CA ASN A 29 24.81 -12.64 2.78
C ASN A 29 26.02 -12.66 1.84
N LEU A 30 27.12 -13.33 2.21
CA LEU A 30 28.27 -13.54 1.32
C LEU A 30 27.88 -14.38 0.09
N LYS A 31 27.07 -15.43 0.25
CA LYS A 31 26.53 -16.21 -0.88
C LYS A 31 25.65 -15.36 -1.80
N ARG A 32 24.79 -14.52 -1.23
CA ARG A 32 23.95 -13.58 -2.00
C ARG A 32 24.80 -12.60 -2.78
N TYR A 33 25.88 -12.09 -2.19
CA TYR A 33 26.77 -11.12 -2.81
C TYR A 33 27.57 -11.71 -3.97
N LEU A 34 28.19 -12.88 -3.78
CA LEU A 34 28.90 -13.58 -4.85
C LEU A 34 27.98 -13.93 -6.04
N LYS A 35 26.70 -14.22 -5.76
CA LYS A 35 25.67 -14.40 -6.78
C LYS A 35 25.40 -13.11 -7.57
N GLU A 36 25.30 -11.97 -6.90
CA GLU A 36 25.10 -10.66 -7.54
C GLU A 36 26.32 -10.24 -8.39
N ILE A 37 27.56 -10.45 -7.93
CA ILE A 37 28.78 -10.25 -8.74
C ILE A 37 28.72 -11.07 -10.04
N GLY A 38 28.32 -12.34 -9.92
CA GLY A 38 28.13 -13.22 -11.07
C GLY A 38 27.08 -12.69 -12.05
N LEU A 39 25.94 -12.20 -11.53
CA LEU A 39 24.88 -11.61 -12.35
C LEU A 39 25.33 -10.34 -13.09
N VAL A 40 26.08 -9.45 -12.42
CA VAL A 40 26.63 -8.23 -13.02
C VAL A 40 27.61 -8.57 -14.14
N THR A 41 28.54 -9.50 -13.90
CA THR A 41 29.51 -9.94 -14.90
C THR A 41 28.82 -10.62 -16.10
N CYS A 42 27.82 -11.46 -15.85
CA CYS A 42 27.02 -12.11 -16.91
C CYS A 42 26.23 -11.08 -17.72
N PHE A 43 25.64 -10.08 -17.07
CA PHE A 43 24.89 -9.02 -17.73
C PHE A 43 25.76 -8.26 -18.73
N PHE A 44 26.94 -7.78 -18.34
CA PHE A 44 27.83 -7.04 -19.24
C PHE A 44 28.34 -7.89 -20.42
N ASN A 45 28.53 -9.19 -20.22
CA ASN A 45 28.89 -10.12 -21.29
C ASN A 45 27.73 -10.43 -22.25
N THR A 46 26.48 -10.46 -21.77
CA THR A 46 25.30 -10.81 -22.57
C THR A 46 24.69 -9.64 -23.33
N LEU A 47 24.98 -8.39 -22.93
CA LEU A 47 24.50 -7.18 -23.61
C LEU A 47 24.98 -7.06 -25.06
N SER A 48 26.18 -7.57 -25.39
CA SER A 48 26.67 -7.63 -26.76
C SER A 48 27.77 -8.67 -26.90
N ASN A 49 27.72 -9.50 -27.94
CA ASN A 49 28.78 -10.45 -28.28
C ASN A 49 30.13 -9.79 -28.60
N LEU A 50 30.14 -8.46 -28.81
CA LEU A 50 31.33 -7.64 -29.03
C LEU A 50 31.96 -7.12 -27.72
N ASN A 51 31.29 -7.25 -26.58
CA ASN A 51 31.84 -6.82 -25.31
C ASN A 51 33.00 -7.74 -24.90
N ARG A 52 34.01 -7.14 -24.26
CA ARG A 52 35.12 -7.84 -23.63
C ARG A 52 35.21 -7.35 -22.20
N VAL A 53 34.80 -8.19 -21.26
CA VAL A 53 34.72 -7.88 -19.83
C VAL A 53 35.87 -8.58 -19.10
N ILE A 54 36.59 -7.84 -18.26
CA ILE A 54 37.53 -8.39 -17.28
C ILE A 54 37.01 -8.06 -15.87
N SER A 55 36.87 -9.07 -15.02
CA SER A 55 36.47 -8.91 -13.62
C SER A 55 37.65 -9.22 -12.72
N LEU A 56 38.04 -8.27 -11.89
CA LEU A 56 39.22 -8.30 -11.04
C LEU A 56 38.80 -8.21 -9.56
N GLY A 57 39.24 -9.16 -8.75
CA GLY A 57 38.99 -9.15 -7.30
C GLY A 57 40.20 -8.63 -6.54
N ALA A 58 40.04 -7.56 -5.76
CA ALA A 58 41.11 -6.92 -5.01
C ALA A 58 41.64 -7.77 -3.82
N GLU A 59 40.87 -8.76 -3.36
CA GLU A 59 41.25 -9.73 -2.33
C GLU A 59 41.52 -11.13 -2.95
N PRO A 60 42.51 -11.90 -2.45
CA PRO A 60 42.80 -13.26 -2.94
C PRO A 60 41.59 -14.20 -2.95
N ALA A 61 40.67 -14.09 -1.97
CA ALA A 61 39.47 -14.93 -1.89
C ALA A 61 38.47 -14.63 -3.02
N VAL A 62 38.31 -13.36 -3.40
CA VAL A 62 37.47 -12.94 -4.54
C VAL A 62 38.14 -13.33 -5.85
N SER A 63 39.45 -13.11 -5.98
CA SER A 63 40.23 -13.55 -7.14
C SER A 63 40.12 -15.06 -7.37
N GLN A 64 40.17 -15.85 -6.30
CA GLN A 64 39.98 -17.31 -6.35
C GLN A 64 38.53 -17.70 -6.64
N THR A 65 37.54 -16.95 -6.11
CA THR A 65 36.11 -17.18 -6.40
C THR A 65 35.76 -16.86 -7.84
N LEU A 66 36.30 -15.78 -8.41
CA LEU A 66 36.17 -15.46 -9.83
C LEU A 66 36.76 -16.59 -10.69
N LYS A 67 37.95 -17.09 -10.34
CA LYS A 67 38.55 -18.27 -11.00
C LYS A 67 37.70 -19.54 -10.87
N LEU A 68 37.10 -19.80 -9.71
CA LEU A 68 36.22 -20.95 -9.45
C LEU A 68 34.86 -20.85 -10.14
N LEU A 69 34.36 -19.63 -10.34
CA LEU A 69 33.20 -19.32 -11.19
C LEU A 69 33.50 -19.50 -12.69
N GLY A 70 34.73 -19.92 -13.01
CA GLY A 70 35.21 -20.09 -14.36
C GLY A 70 35.38 -18.76 -15.06
N ILE A 71 35.66 -17.66 -14.34
CA ILE A 71 36.03 -16.31 -14.83
C ILE A 71 37.57 -16.22 -14.85
N SER A 72 38.17 -16.18 -16.03
CA SER A 72 39.57 -16.30 -16.35
C SER A 72 40.07 -14.92 -16.74
N ASP A 73 41.36 -14.71 -16.51
CA ASP A 73 42.07 -13.51 -16.95
C ASP A 73 42.30 -13.50 -18.48
N SER A 74 41.66 -14.40 -19.26
CA SER A 74 41.85 -14.57 -20.71
C SER A 74 40.56 -14.33 -21.54
N PRO A 75 40.62 -13.58 -22.66
CA PRO A 75 39.42 -13.09 -23.37
C PRO A 75 38.57 -14.15 -24.11
N GLU A 76 39.03 -15.39 -24.22
CA GLU A 76 38.54 -16.37 -25.21
C GLU A 76 37.64 -17.46 -24.61
N SER A 77 37.54 -17.58 -23.28
CA SER A 77 36.93 -18.76 -22.62
C SER A 77 35.42 -18.69 -22.32
N TYR A 78 34.72 -17.59 -22.66
CA TYR A 78 33.38 -17.29 -22.09
C TYR A 78 32.16 -17.59 -22.94
N LEU A 79 32.32 -17.80 -24.25
CA LEU A 79 31.18 -17.97 -25.16
C LEU A 79 30.38 -19.27 -24.91
N GLU A 80 30.98 -20.30 -24.30
CA GLU A 80 30.30 -21.57 -23.99
C GLU A 80 29.64 -21.66 -22.60
N LEU A 81 29.94 -20.75 -21.66
CA LEU A 81 29.55 -20.92 -20.24
C LEU A 81 28.18 -20.31 -19.87
N GLY A 82 27.63 -19.42 -20.70
CA GLY A 82 26.39 -18.68 -20.41
C GLY A 82 25.15 -19.55 -20.20
N SER A 83 25.13 -20.77 -20.76
CA SER A 83 24.04 -21.73 -20.61
C SER A 83 24.15 -22.60 -19.35
N GLN A 84 25.33 -22.71 -18.72
CA GLN A 84 25.58 -23.62 -17.59
C GLN A 84 25.53 -22.96 -16.21
N LEU A 85 25.67 -21.62 -16.13
CA LEU A 85 25.73 -20.88 -14.86
C LEU A 85 24.38 -20.71 -14.15
N VAL A 86 23.25 -20.98 -14.82
CA VAL A 86 21.92 -20.68 -14.25
C VAL A 86 21.45 -21.71 -13.20
N THR A 87 22.01 -22.94 -13.13
CA THR A 87 21.34 -23.95 -12.27
C THR A 87 22.17 -24.99 -11.51
N LYS A 88 23.48 -25.20 -11.72
CA LYS A 88 24.16 -26.34 -11.02
C LYS A 88 25.51 -26.13 -10.32
N LYS A 89 26.26 -25.05 -10.52
CA LYS A 89 27.59 -24.87 -9.87
C LYS A 89 27.62 -23.94 -8.64
N ALA A 90 26.63 -23.08 -8.43
CA ALA A 90 26.61 -22.14 -7.30
C ALA A 90 26.60 -22.81 -5.90
N ALA A 91 26.03 -24.03 -5.78
CA ALA A 91 25.97 -24.75 -4.51
C ALA A 91 27.32 -25.35 -4.08
N ILE A 92 28.10 -25.87 -5.05
CA ILE A 92 29.42 -26.49 -4.81
C ILE A 92 30.46 -25.41 -4.45
N ILE A 93 30.43 -24.28 -5.17
CA ILE A 93 31.30 -23.11 -4.96
C ILE A 93 31.13 -22.53 -3.55
N SER A 94 29.95 -22.66 -2.94
CA SER A 94 29.69 -22.14 -1.60
C SER A 94 30.37 -22.91 -0.47
N LYS A 95 30.73 -24.19 -0.64
CA LYS A 95 31.34 -24.99 0.43
C LYS A 95 32.86 -24.80 0.53
N GLU A 96 33.56 -24.84 -0.60
CA GLU A 96 35.03 -24.71 -0.64
C GLU A 96 35.48 -23.26 -0.38
N SER A 97 34.75 -22.26 -0.89
CA SER A 97 35.05 -20.84 -0.67
C SER A 97 34.82 -20.42 0.79
N ILE A 98 33.83 -21.02 1.47
CA ILE A 98 33.56 -20.79 2.90
C ILE A 98 34.64 -21.44 3.79
N GLN A 99 35.18 -22.60 3.41
CA GLN A 99 36.31 -23.22 4.12
C GLN A 99 37.62 -22.42 4.00
N LEU A 100 37.85 -21.77 2.86
CA LEU A 100 39.01 -20.88 2.64
C LEU A 100 38.89 -19.55 3.39
N ALA A 101 37.70 -18.92 3.37
CA ALA A 101 37.43 -17.68 4.10
C ALA A 101 37.41 -17.86 5.63
N ALA A 102 37.11 -19.06 6.13
CA ALA A 102 37.08 -19.38 7.55
C ALA A 102 38.47 -19.71 8.15
N ASN A 103 39.56 -19.69 7.36
CA ASN A 103 40.90 -20.04 7.84
C ASN A 103 41.68 -18.79 8.30
N PRO A 104 41.84 -18.54 9.62
CA PRO A 104 42.41 -17.29 10.16
C PRO A 104 43.89 -17.09 9.79
N SER A 105 44.57 -18.18 9.44
CA SER A 105 45.99 -18.24 9.07
C SER A 105 46.28 -17.58 7.72
N ILE A 106 45.31 -17.56 6.80
CA ILE A 106 45.43 -17.01 5.45
C ILE A 106 45.13 -15.51 5.47
N CYS A 107 44.10 -15.08 6.21
CA CYS A 107 43.74 -13.66 6.39
C CYS A 107 44.86 -12.80 7.02
N LYS A 108 45.74 -13.39 7.84
CA LYS A 108 46.86 -12.64 8.48
C LYS A 108 48.08 -12.45 7.59
N LYS A 109 48.22 -13.17 6.47
CA LYS A 109 49.42 -13.10 5.60
C LYS A 109 49.28 -12.20 4.37
N THR A 110 48.09 -11.65 4.12
CA THR A 110 47.81 -10.75 2.98
C THR A 110 47.19 -9.44 3.47
N MET A 111 47.90 -8.70 4.33
CA MET A 111 47.60 -7.28 4.60
C MET A 111 48.30 -6.39 3.58
N GLY A 112 47.97 -6.57 2.31
CA GLY A 112 48.36 -5.68 1.23
C GLY A 112 47.15 -5.48 0.35
N PHE A 113 46.46 -4.36 0.51
CA PHE A 113 45.43 -3.93 -0.43
C PHE A 113 46.09 -3.69 -1.79
N GLU A 114 45.45 -4.02 -2.92
CA GLU A 114 46.09 -3.93 -4.25
C GLU A 114 45.23 -3.20 -5.28
N TYR A 115 44.48 -2.16 -4.89
CA TYR A 115 43.64 -1.41 -5.83
C TYR A 115 44.45 -0.82 -7.00
N ALA A 116 45.63 -0.25 -6.69
CA ALA A 116 46.50 0.34 -7.70
C ALA A 116 46.98 -0.70 -8.74
N GLN A 117 47.29 -1.93 -8.30
CA GLN A 117 47.69 -3.00 -9.21
C GLN A 117 46.53 -3.47 -10.10
N HIS A 118 45.31 -3.56 -9.56
CA HIS A 118 44.13 -3.96 -10.34
C HIS A 118 43.72 -2.87 -11.34
N LEU A 119 43.82 -1.60 -10.96
CA LEU A 119 43.68 -0.47 -11.88
C LEU A 119 44.73 -0.51 -13.00
N GLN A 120 45.98 -0.85 -12.67
CA GLN A 120 47.04 -1.01 -13.66
C GLN A 120 46.74 -2.17 -14.64
N ARG A 121 46.24 -3.30 -14.14
CA ARG A 121 45.84 -4.46 -14.98
C ARG A 121 44.66 -4.11 -15.89
N GLY A 122 43.65 -3.41 -15.38
CA GLY A 122 42.52 -2.90 -16.16
C GLY A 122 42.96 -1.97 -17.29
N LEU A 123 43.87 -1.04 -17.00
CA LEU A 123 44.38 -0.10 -18.00
C LEU A 123 45.22 -0.81 -19.08
N CYS A 124 46.05 -1.78 -18.68
CA CYS A 124 46.79 -2.63 -19.62
C CYS A 124 45.85 -3.41 -20.53
N PHE A 125 44.75 -3.94 -19.99
CA PHE A 125 43.74 -4.65 -20.76
C PHE A 125 43.10 -3.74 -21.82
N VAL A 126 42.62 -2.55 -21.42
CA VAL A 126 42.05 -1.56 -22.35
C VAL A 126 43.03 -1.22 -23.48
N LYS A 127 44.31 -1.00 -23.15
CA LYS A 127 45.34 -0.70 -24.15
C LYS A 127 45.63 -1.85 -25.10
N ARG A 128 45.74 -3.08 -24.61
CA ARG A 128 45.92 -4.27 -25.47
C ARG A 128 44.75 -4.42 -26.44
N MET A 129 43.53 -4.14 -25.99
CA MET A 129 42.34 -4.18 -26.85
C MET A 129 42.36 -3.09 -27.92
N ARG A 130 42.88 -1.89 -27.62
CA ARG A 130 43.12 -0.83 -28.61
C ARG A 130 44.24 -1.15 -29.60
N SER A 131 45.32 -1.81 -29.16
CA SER A 131 46.44 -2.16 -30.04
C SER A 131 46.16 -3.36 -30.96
N ALA A 132 45.26 -4.27 -30.56
CA ALA A 132 44.96 -5.49 -31.30
C ALA A 132 44.11 -5.27 -32.57
N LYS A 133 43.47 -4.10 -32.76
CA LYS A 133 42.68 -3.78 -33.98
C LYS A 133 42.73 -2.28 -34.34
N SER A 134 42.84 -1.99 -35.63
CA SER A 134 42.82 -0.64 -36.23
C SER A 134 41.40 -0.05 -36.35
N THR A 135 40.61 -0.06 -35.27
CA THR A 135 39.27 0.54 -35.24
C THR A 135 39.22 1.69 -34.23
N SER A 136 38.87 2.87 -34.71
CA SER A 136 38.75 4.14 -33.97
C SER A 136 37.56 4.23 -33.00
N GLU A 137 36.77 3.16 -32.81
CA GLU A 137 35.54 3.15 -32.00
C GLU A 137 35.54 2.05 -30.90
N LEU A 138 36.60 2.00 -30.08
CA LEU A 138 36.59 1.24 -28.83
C LEU A 138 36.15 2.16 -27.68
N VAL A 139 35.00 1.83 -27.07
CA VAL A 139 34.54 2.46 -25.83
C VAL A 139 35.07 1.66 -24.65
N SER A 140 35.82 2.29 -23.75
CA SER A 140 36.35 1.67 -22.54
C SER A 140 35.59 2.16 -21.31
N LYS A 141 35.38 1.24 -20.36
CA LYS A 141 34.66 1.52 -19.11
C LYS A 141 35.34 0.80 -17.96
N THR A 142 35.77 1.53 -16.93
CA THR A 142 36.31 0.95 -15.70
C THR A 142 35.37 1.31 -14.54
N ILE A 143 34.88 0.31 -13.82
CA ILE A 143 33.98 0.47 -12.68
C ILE A 143 34.62 -0.17 -11.45
N ILE A 144 34.80 0.61 -10.39
CA ILE A 144 35.20 0.14 -9.07
C ILE A 144 33.94 -0.04 -8.22
N ILE A 145 33.81 -1.19 -7.56
CA ILE A 145 32.77 -1.44 -6.57
C ILE A 145 33.46 -1.62 -5.22
N ASN A 146 33.46 -0.55 -4.42
CA ASN A 146 34.16 -0.45 -3.15
C ASN A 146 33.27 -0.91 -1.99
N PHE A 147 33.84 -1.71 -1.10
CA PHE A 147 33.24 -2.09 0.18
C PHE A 147 34.10 -1.70 1.38
N SER A 148 35.36 -1.34 1.15
CA SER A 148 36.27 -0.97 2.23
C SER A 148 36.00 0.46 2.72
N PRO A 149 35.80 0.67 4.03
CA PRO A 149 35.59 1.99 4.60
C PRO A 149 36.89 2.80 4.76
N ASP A 150 38.06 2.18 4.67
CA ASP A 150 39.36 2.85 4.85
C ASP A 150 40.35 2.44 3.74
N LEU A 151 40.81 3.43 2.95
CA LEU A 151 41.82 3.28 1.90
C LEU A 151 43.00 4.24 2.11
N ASN A 152 43.14 4.82 3.30
CA ASN A 152 44.07 5.92 3.54
C ASN A 152 45.53 5.51 3.27
N GLU A 153 45.92 4.27 3.58
CA GLU A 153 47.27 3.72 3.33
C GLU A 153 47.63 3.62 1.83
N GLN A 154 46.64 3.54 0.93
CA GLN A 154 46.83 3.39 -0.52
C GLN A 154 46.71 4.70 -1.30
N THR A 155 46.47 5.81 -0.60
CA THR A 155 46.06 7.08 -1.23
C THR A 155 47.09 7.55 -2.26
N THR A 156 48.38 7.34 -1.99
CA THR A 156 49.45 7.79 -2.90
C THR A 156 49.48 6.95 -4.19
N GLU A 157 49.36 5.63 -4.06
CA GLU A 157 49.37 4.68 -5.17
C GLU A 157 48.11 4.81 -6.02
N LEU A 158 46.94 4.97 -5.38
CA LEU A 158 45.66 5.20 -6.04
C LEU A 158 45.64 6.50 -6.84
N MET A 159 46.09 7.61 -6.25
CA MET A 159 46.15 8.90 -6.93
C MET A 159 47.10 8.86 -8.13
N THR A 160 48.24 8.17 -8.01
CA THR A 160 49.16 7.94 -9.14
C THR A 160 48.45 7.22 -10.29
N MET A 161 47.63 6.22 -9.99
CA MET A 161 46.83 5.52 -11.00
C MET A 161 45.73 6.41 -11.59
N PHE A 162 45.01 7.21 -10.80
CA PHE A 162 43.98 8.12 -11.32
C PHE A 162 44.58 9.18 -12.25
N PHE A 163 45.74 9.78 -11.92
CA PHE A 163 46.47 10.67 -12.83
C PHE A 163 46.94 9.94 -14.10
N THR A 164 47.32 8.66 -13.98
CA THR A 164 47.66 7.83 -15.14
C THR A 164 46.45 7.60 -16.05
N TYR A 165 45.29 7.28 -15.49
CA TYR A 165 44.03 7.14 -16.22
C TYR A 165 43.62 8.46 -16.91
N GLN A 166 43.74 9.59 -16.21
CA GLN A 166 43.50 10.93 -16.77
C GLN A 166 44.43 11.23 -17.95
N THR A 167 45.72 10.91 -17.84
CA THR A 167 46.71 11.09 -18.92
C THR A 167 46.36 10.28 -20.16
N PHE A 168 45.73 9.11 -19.99
CA PHE A 168 45.26 8.28 -21.10
C PHE A 168 43.79 8.55 -21.50
N HIS A 169 43.16 9.60 -20.95
CA HIS A 169 41.76 9.96 -21.19
C HIS A 169 40.77 8.82 -20.91
N GLU A 170 41.07 8.01 -19.89
CA GLU A 170 40.21 6.92 -19.42
C GLU A 170 39.44 7.34 -18.16
N LYS A 171 38.14 7.07 -18.15
CA LYS A 171 37.25 7.38 -17.01
C LYS A 171 37.20 6.20 -16.03
N VAL A 172 37.18 6.51 -14.72
CA VAL A 172 36.95 5.52 -13.66
C VAL A 172 35.68 5.85 -12.90
N ASP A 173 34.66 5.02 -13.06
CA ASP A 173 33.41 5.10 -12.31
C ASP A 173 33.53 4.33 -11.00
N ILE A 174 32.86 4.82 -9.95
CA ILE A 174 32.99 4.25 -8.60
C ILE A 174 31.60 4.12 -7.96
N LEU A 175 31.28 2.89 -7.57
CA LEU A 175 30.16 2.54 -6.71
C LEU A 175 30.69 2.24 -5.30
N ASP A 176 30.46 3.16 -4.37
CA ASP A 176 30.91 3.02 -2.98
C ASP A 176 29.78 2.49 -2.09
N LEU A 177 29.95 1.25 -1.61
CA LEU A 177 29.01 0.53 -0.76
C LEU A 177 29.54 0.38 0.66
N SER A 178 30.63 1.07 1.01
CA SER A 178 31.23 1.03 2.35
C SER A 178 30.39 1.76 3.42
N GLY A 179 29.33 2.47 3.01
CA GLY A 179 28.43 3.24 3.89
C GLY A 179 29.08 4.46 4.53
N ARG A 180 30.26 4.87 4.04
CA ARG A 180 30.91 6.15 4.33
C ARG A 180 31.55 6.65 3.04
N ILE A 181 31.47 7.94 2.77
CA ILE A 181 32.14 8.51 1.59
C ILE A 181 33.64 8.33 1.75
N ASN A 182 34.31 7.80 0.73
CA ASN A 182 35.76 7.66 0.66
C ASN A 182 36.35 8.81 -0.16
N PRO A 183 37.04 9.79 0.47
CA PRO A 183 37.54 10.98 -0.22
C PRO A 183 38.53 10.67 -1.34
N THR A 184 39.42 9.69 -1.14
CA THR A 184 40.41 9.28 -2.15
C THR A 184 39.75 8.75 -3.42
N LEU A 185 38.70 7.93 -3.29
CA LEU A 185 37.96 7.43 -4.43
C LEU A 185 37.13 8.55 -5.09
N GLN A 186 36.49 9.40 -4.29
CA GLN A 186 35.71 10.53 -4.79
C GLN A 186 36.59 11.49 -5.62
N GLN A 187 37.78 11.85 -5.11
CA GLN A 187 38.77 12.65 -5.81
C GLN A 187 39.30 11.96 -7.07
N GLY A 188 39.60 10.66 -7.00
CA GLY A 188 40.05 9.88 -8.16
C GLY A 188 39.03 9.82 -9.29
N CYS A 189 37.76 9.71 -8.93
CA CYS A 189 36.65 9.74 -9.86
C CYS A 189 36.54 11.09 -10.56
N ASP A 190 36.64 12.19 -9.80
CA ASP A 190 36.64 13.56 -10.31
C ASP A 190 37.83 13.82 -11.26
N ILE A 191 39.05 13.43 -10.88
CA ILE A 191 40.27 13.55 -11.70
C ILE A 191 40.13 12.86 -13.06
N THR A 192 39.49 11.69 -13.10
CA THR A 192 39.30 10.92 -14.33
C THR A 192 38.07 11.32 -15.13
N GLY A 193 37.23 12.23 -14.61
CA GLY A 193 35.94 12.60 -15.20
C GLY A 193 34.92 11.45 -15.20
N GLY A 194 35.04 10.54 -14.23
CA GLY A 194 34.11 9.44 -13.98
C GLY A 194 32.94 9.83 -13.08
N ARG A 195 32.08 8.86 -12.74
CA ARG A 195 30.93 9.06 -11.83
C ARG A 195 31.12 8.35 -10.51
N TYR A 196 30.90 9.08 -9.40
CA TYR A 196 30.95 8.54 -8.05
C TYR A 196 29.53 8.42 -7.49
N PHE A 197 29.17 7.24 -6.98
CA PHE A 197 27.88 6.98 -6.34
C PHE A 197 28.10 6.22 -5.04
N ALA A 198 27.75 6.84 -3.90
CA ALA A 198 27.85 6.23 -2.58
C ALA A 198 26.47 5.83 -2.05
N MET A 199 26.39 4.72 -1.32
CA MET A 199 25.17 4.27 -0.64
C MET A 199 25.42 3.98 0.83
N ASP A 200 24.53 4.47 1.69
CA ASP A 200 24.57 4.23 3.13
C ASP A 200 24.04 2.84 3.53
N LYS A 201 23.22 2.23 2.66
CA LYS A 201 22.62 0.91 2.87
C LYS A 201 22.86 0.00 1.67
N TYR A 202 23.06 -1.29 1.93
CA TYR A 202 23.30 -2.28 0.89
C TYR A 202 22.07 -2.43 -0.04
N PRO A 203 22.22 -2.31 -1.38
CA PRO A 203 21.10 -2.37 -2.31
C PRO A 203 20.49 -3.78 -2.38
N LYS A 204 19.16 -3.86 -2.53
CA LYS A 204 18.48 -5.16 -2.72
C LYS A 204 18.89 -5.88 -4.02
N SER A 205 19.31 -5.12 -5.04
CA SER A 205 19.88 -5.60 -6.32
C SER A 205 21.09 -4.74 -6.71
N LEU A 206 22.26 -5.36 -6.80
CA LEU A 206 23.50 -4.68 -7.21
C LEU A 206 23.47 -4.38 -8.71
N LEU A 207 22.95 -5.32 -9.50
CA LEU A 207 22.78 -5.16 -10.94
C LEU A 207 21.90 -3.95 -11.29
N GLY A 208 20.75 -3.80 -10.61
CA GLY A 208 19.86 -2.66 -10.83
C GLY A 208 20.54 -1.31 -10.56
N CYS A 209 21.37 -1.23 -9.52
CA CYS A 209 22.14 -0.04 -9.19
C CYS A 209 23.17 0.30 -10.28
N ILE A 210 23.90 -0.71 -10.79
CA ILE A 210 24.92 -0.51 -11.81
C ILE A 210 24.31 -0.11 -13.15
N VAL A 211 23.22 -0.76 -13.57
CA VAL A 211 22.50 -0.44 -14.82
C VAL A 211 21.98 1.00 -14.81
N ARG A 212 21.50 1.46 -13.65
CA ARG A 212 20.96 2.82 -13.48
C ARG A 212 22.04 3.90 -13.53
N ASN A 213 23.16 3.68 -12.83
CA ASN A 213 24.15 4.74 -12.59
C ASN A 213 25.34 4.71 -13.56
N PHE A 214 25.66 3.54 -14.13
CA PHE A 214 26.91 3.28 -14.87
C PHE A 214 26.68 2.61 -16.23
N SER A 215 25.69 3.09 -17.00
CA SER A 215 25.37 2.57 -18.34
C SER A 215 26.57 2.58 -19.31
N ILE A 216 26.53 1.68 -20.31
CA ILE A 216 27.62 1.41 -21.27
C ILE A 216 27.83 2.55 -22.26
N SER A 217 26.78 3.34 -22.55
CA SER A 217 26.85 4.48 -23.46
C SER A 217 26.51 5.77 -22.71
N ASP A 218 27.39 6.78 -22.80
CA ASP A 218 27.15 8.15 -22.31
C ASP A 218 25.85 8.74 -22.91
N SER A 219 25.44 8.27 -24.10
CA SER A 219 24.22 8.62 -24.81
C SER A 219 22.91 8.16 -24.15
N GLY A 220 22.92 7.29 -23.14
CA GLY A 220 21.71 6.87 -22.42
C GLY A 220 21.55 7.54 -21.06
N LEU A 221 22.61 8.19 -20.57
CA LEU A 221 22.71 8.64 -19.18
C LEU A 221 22.04 10.00 -18.93
N HIS A 222 21.83 10.82 -19.97
CA HIS A 222 21.04 12.05 -19.90
C HIS A 222 19.53 11.80 -19.68
N LEU A 223 19.09 10.54 -19.82
CA LEU A 223 17.73 10.11 -19.52
C LEU A 223 17.51 9.84 -18.02
N PHE A 224 18.55 9.94 -17.18
CA PHE A 224 18.47 9.81 -15.72
C PHE A 224 18.83 11.16 -15.07
N PRO A 225 18.23 11.53 -13.91
CA PRO A 225 18.58 12.77 -13.23
C PRO A 225 20.08 12.84 -12.97
N ALA A 226 20.70 14.00 -13.18
CA ALA A 226 22.08 14.22 -12.77
C ALA A 226 22.18 13.94 -11.26
N ILE A 227 23.16 13.12 -10.88
CA ILE A 227 23.53 12.95 -9.47
C ILE A 227 23.85 14.35 -8.96
N SER A 228 23.23 14.77 -7.86
CA SER A 228 23.57 16.02 -7.18
C SER A 228 25.09 16.12 -7.09
N GLU A 229 25.68 17.21 -7.58
CA GLU A 229 27.09 17.51 -7.36
C GLU A 229 27.29 17.57 -5.84
N LEU A 230 27.66 16.44 -5.24
CA LEU A 230 28.17 16.38 -3.89
C LEU A 230 29.44 17.20 -3.92
N GLU A 231 29.56 18.21 -3.06
CA GLU A 231 30.83 18.90 -2.85
C GLU A 231 31.91 17.82 -2.65
N VAL A 232 32.89 17.78 -3.57
CA VAL A 232 33.95 16.79 -3.53
C VAL A 232 34.80 17.08 -2.30
N ASP A 233 34.94 16.08 -1.43
CA ASP A 233 35.74 16.21 -0.23
C ASP A 233 37.22 16.16 -0.60
N TYR A 234 37.83 17.33 -0.84
CA TYR A 234 39.27 17.47 -1.11
C TYR A 234 40.15 17.42 0.14
N ARG A 235 39.62 17.00 1.30
CA ARG A 235 40.46 16.79 2.49
C ARG A 235 41.42 15.63 2.24
N PHE A 236 42.68 15.86 2.55
CA PHE A 236 43.74 14.86 2.37
C PHE A 236 44.10 14.23 3.72
N PRO A 237 44.41 12.92 3.79
CA PRO A 237 44.95 12.31 4.99
C PRO A 237 46.34 12.88 5.27
N CYS A 238 46.57 13.38 6.48
CA CYS A 238 47.85 13.93 6.85
C CYS A 238 48.94 12.83 6.90
N ARG A 239 50.12 13.12 6.37
CA ARG A 239 51.25 12.19 6.36
C ARG A 239 51.76 11.82 7.76
N CYS A 240 51.45 12.63 8.77
CA CYS A 240 51.87 12.39 10.15
C CYS A 240 51.06 11.30 10.86
N HIS A 241 49.75 11.22 10.61
CA HIS A 241 48.83 10.36 11.38
C HIS A 241 47.81 9.60 10.53
N ASN A 242 47.84 9.78 9.21
CA ASN A 242 46.92 9.17 8.25
C ASN A 242 45.43 9.52 8.50
N ARG A 243 45.16 10.71 9.05
CA ARG A 243 43.80 11.22 9.32
C ARG A 243 43.48 12.40 8.40
N LEU A 244 42.25 12.43 7.89
CA LEU A 244 41.73 13.54 7.09
C LEU A 244 41.82 14.85 7.89
N VAL A 245 42.24 15.92 7.21
CA VAL A 245 42.34 17.25 7.82
C VAL A 245 41.60 18.28 6.99
N ASP A 246 40.79 19.09 7.66
CA ASP A 246 40.06 20.20 7.05
C ASP A 246 41.00 21.33 6.60
N LEU A 247 42.09 21.54 7.36
CA LEU A 247 43.18 22.48 7.07
C LEU A 247 44.52 21.74 7.17
N GLY A 248 45.18 21.56 6.03
CA GLY A 248 46.45 20.84 5.93
C GLY A 248 47.58 21.70 5.38
N TYR A 249 48.79 21.52 5.89
CA TYR A 249 50.00 22.24 5.45
C TYR A 249 50.71 21.40 4.39
N ILE A 250 50.82 21.92 3.17
CA ILE A 250 51.38 21.20 2.03
C ILE A 250 52.88 21.47 1.94
N CYS A 251 53.68 20.40 1.87
CA CYS A 251 55.10 20.55 1.54
C CYS A 251 55.25 21.01 0.07
N ALA A 252 55.83 22.17 -0.18
CA ALA A 252 56.05 22.66 -1.54
C ALA A 252 56.99 21.77 -2.38
N SER A 253 57.77 20.88 -1.75
CA SER A 253 58.72 20.00 -2.44
C SER A 253 58.16 18.62 -2.81
N CYS A 254 57.32 18.01 -1.97
CA CYS A 254 56.77 16.67 -2.22
C CYS A 254 55.24 16.59 -2.13
N LEU A 255 54.59 17.72 -1.95
CA LEU A 255 53.13 17.89 -1.84
C LEU A 255 52.48 17.09 -0.70
N SER A 256 53.27 16.54 0.24
CA SER A 256 52.70 15.84 1.40
C SER A 256 51.94 16.80 2.31
N VAL A 257 50.74 16.40 2.73
CA VAL A 257 49.86 17.19 3.60
C VAL A 257 50.15 16.88 5.07
N HIS A 258 50.32 17.90 5.91
CA HIS A 258 50.56 17.78 7.34
C HIS A 258 49.40 18.37 8.15
N CYS A 259 49.00 17.71 9.25
CA CYS A 259 47.87 18.14 10.08
C CYS A 259 48.14 19.35 10.98
N ARG A 260 49.41 19.76 11.09
CA ARG A 260 49.88 20.88 11.90
C ARG A 260 51.08 21.50 11.18
N PRO A 261 51.34 22.80 11.36
CA PRO A 261 52.54 23.42 10.82
C PRO A 261 53.75 22.72 11.47
N ALA A 262 54.55 22.05 10.64
CA ALA A 262 55.75 21.37 11.08
C ALA A 262 56.95 22.22 10.68
N VAL A 263 57.99 22.27 11.50
CA VAL A 263 59.27 22.92 11.11
C VAL A 263 60.06 22.07 10.11
N LYS A 264 59.60 20.84 9.82
CA LYS A 264 60.20 19.87 8.91
C LYS A 264 59.15 18.93 8.31
N CYS A 265 59.20 18.70 7.00
CA CYS A 265 58.35 17.77 6.28
C CYS A 265 58.68 16.32 6.65
N VAL A 266 57.68 15.59 7.14
CA VAL A 266 57.80 14.15 7.46
C VAL A 266 57.93 13.28 6.20
N GLY A 267 57.45 13.75 5.04
CA GLY A 267 57.53 13.03 3.77
C GLY A 267 58.90 13.09 3.11
N CYS A 268 59.47 14.29 2.95
CA CYS A 268 60.73 14.51 2.21
C CYS A 268 61.85 15.20 3.01
N GLY A 269 61.59 15.62 4.26
CA GLY A 269 62.63 16.14 5.16
C GLY A 269 62.95 17.65 5.08
N VAL A 270 62.21 18.45 4.31
CA VAL A 270 62.45 19.90 4.09
C VAL A 270 61.92 20.77 5.24
N ASN A 271 62.62 21.84 5.67
CA ASN A 271 62.24 22.68 6.82
C ASN A 271 61.30 23.87 6.47
N PHE A 272 60.37 24.24 7.37
CA PHE A 272 59.40 25.35 7.22
C PHE A 272 59.46 26.35 8.43
N MET A 273 59.32 27.67 8.22
CA MET A 273 59.40 28.75 9.26
C MET A 273 58.00 29.31 9.71
N PRO A 274 57.83 30.05 10.86
CA PRO A 274 56.57 29.97 11.64
C PRO A 274 55.69 31.26 11.88
N GLN A 275 54.39 30.99 12.19
CA GLN A 275 53.30 31.64 13.01
C GLN A 275 52.34 32.77 12.50
N ILE A 276 51.01 32.61 12.73
CA ILE A 276 50.10 33.35 13.68
C ILE A 276 48.62 32.84 13.59
N THR A 277 47.87 33.00 14.70
CA THR A 277 46.59 32.39 15.16
C THR A 277 45.27 33.05 14.70
N VAL A 278 44.17 32.28 14.80
CA VAL A 278 42.75 32.58 14.45
C VAL A 278 41.94 32.81 15.72
N ASP A 279 41.05 33.82 15.76
CA ASP A 279 39.89 33.85 16.66
C ASP A 279 38.72 34.66 16.06
N GLU A 280 37.50 34.22 16.40
CA GLU A 280 36.16 34.82 16.23
C GLU A 280 35.34 34.49 14.96
N LEU A 281 34.22 33.75 15.14
CA LEU A 281 32.82 34.22 14.91
C LEU A 281 31.80 33.05 14.74
N ILE A 282 30.92 32.84 15.72
CA ILE A 282 29.60 32.19 15.55
C ILE A 282 28.58 32.88 16.47
N MET A 283 27.40 33.30 15.95
CA MET A 283 26.10 33.13 16.63
C MET A 283 24.83 33.60 15.85
N LYS A 284 23.76 32.77 15.99
CA LYS A 284 22.30 33.06 16.26
C LYS A 284 21.20 32.87 15.18
N GLN A 285 20.12 32.19 15.62
CA GLN A 285 18.72 32.16 15.12
C GLN A 285 17.76 32.78 16.18
N PRO A 286 16.48 33.08 15.84
CA PRO A 286 15.38 33.13 16.83
C PRO A 286 14.04 32.47 16.42
N SER A 287 13.13 32.32 17.40
CA SER A 287 11.85 31.57 17.42
C SER A 287 10.57 32.42 17.70
N GLU A 288 9.40 31.88 17.29
CA GLU A 288 7.98 31.94 17.81
C GLU A 288 7.19 33.25 18.09
N VAL A 289 5.87 33.27 17.75
CA VAL A 289 4.73 33.90 18.51
C VAL A 289 3.34 33.23 18.22
N LEU A 290 2.47 33.24 19.25
CA LEU A 290 1.19 32.56 19.57
C LEU A 290 -0.18 33.13 19.07
N SER A 291 -1.17 32.22 18.97
CA SER A 291 -2.58 32.15 19.49
C SER A 291 -3.67 33.25 19.31
N SER A 292 -4.93 32.82 19.04
CA SER A 292 -6.12 33.13 19.89
C SER A 292 -7.36 32.26 19.55
N ARG A 293 -8.07 31.76 20.57
CA ARG A 293 -9.26 30.86 20.48
C ARG A 293 -10.57 31.60 20.81
N ARG A 294 -11.70 31.16 20.22
CA ARG A 294 -13.08 31.42 20.70
C ARG A 294 -13.91 30.14 20.68
N SER A 295 -14.68 29.89 21.74
CA SER A 295 -15.43 28.66 22.01
C SER A 295 -16.93 28.77 21.73
N PHE A 296 -17.56 27.62 21.48
CA PHE A 296 -19.03 27.39 21.39
C PHE A 296 -19.44 26.25 22.36
N PRO A 297 -20.72 26.14 22.74
CA PRO A 297 -21.13 25.51 24.00
C PRO A 297 -21.18 23.97 23.95
N LYS A 298 -20.91 23.36 25.12
CA LYS A 298 -20.95 21.90 25.36
C LYS A 298 -22.38 21.43 25.66
N ARG A 299 -22.69 20.19 25.25
CA ARG A 299 -23.97 19.50 25.50
C ARG A 299 -23.94 18.82 26.87
N ASN A 300 -25.05 18.94 27.60
CA ASN A 300 -25.34 18.17 28.81
C ASN A 300 -25.53 16.68 28.47
N GLU A 301 -24.79 15.83 29.15
CA GLU A 301 -24.97 14.38 29.17
C GLU A 301 -26.17 14.03 30.07
N ASN A 302 -27.28 13.62 29.47
CA ASN A 302 -28.32 12.80 30.10
C ASN A 302 -29.39 12.46 29.07
N ILE A 303 -29.24 11.34 28.34
CA ILE A 303 -30.39 10.60 27.80
C ILE A 303 -30.10 9.11 27.94
N LYS A 304 -30.87 8.47 28.84
CA LYS A 304 -30.98 7.02 28.97
C LYS A 304 -31.99 6.49 27.95
N SER A 305 -31.68 5.29 27.44
CA SER A 305 -32.59 4.20 27.04
C SER A 305 -33.85 4.51 26.22
N GLU A 306 -33.84 4.06 24.96
CA GLU A 306 -35.03 3.45 24.34
C GLU A 306 -34.65 2.08 23.78
N MET A 307 -35.35 1.04 24.22
CA MET A 307 -35.25 -0.34 23.76
C MET A 307 -36.15 -0.58 22.54
N SER A 308 -35.68 -1.51 21.69
CA SER A 308 -36.33 -2.18 20.53
C SER A 308 -36.75 -1.31 19.34
N LYS A 309 -35.80 -1.04 18.44
CA LYS A 309 -36.06 -0.81 17.01
C LYS A 309 -35.23 -1.84 16.23
N GLN A 310 -35.85 -2.52 15.27
CA GLN A 310 -35.17 -3.45 14.35
C GLN A 310 -34.09 -2.69 13.59
N SER A 311 -32.85 -3.20 13.56
CA SER A 311 -31.74 -2.52 12.89
C SER A 311 -31.87 -2.60 11.36
N CYS A 312 -31.32 -1.64 10.61
CA CYS A 312 -31.37 -1.68 9.15
C CYS A 312 -30.71 -2.94 8.58
N SER A 313 -29.61 -3.41 9.20
CA SER A 313 -28.94 -4.64 8.80
C SER A 313 -29.84 -5.87 9.00
N GLN A 314 -30.63 -5.91 10.07
CA GLN A 314 -31.60 -6.98 10.30
C GLN A 314 -32.73 -6.93 9.26
N PHE A 315 -33.29 -5.74 9.01
CA PHE A 315 -34.34 -5.57 7.99
C PHE A 315 -33.88 -6.04 6.60
N ILE A 316 -32.68 -5.63 6.16
CA ILE A 316 -32.14 -6.05 4.86
C ILE A 316 -31.83 -7.55 4.82
N THR A 317 -31.37 -8.12 5.94
CA THR A 317 -31.18 -9.57 6.05
C THR A 317 -32.48 -10.32 5.82
N GLU A 318 -33.56 -9.91 6.49
CA GLU A 318 -34.89 -10.52 6.36
C GLU A 318 -35.46 -10.33 4.94
N LEU A 319 -35.31 -9.14 4.35
CA LEU A 319 -35.72 -8.87 2.98
C LEU A 319 -34.99 -9.78 1.97
N ASN A 320 -33.68 -9.91 2.08
CA ASN A 320 -32.90 -10.76 1.19
C ASN A 320 -33.22 -12.24 1.39
N GLN A 321 -33.40 -12.68 2.64
CA GLN A 321 -33.85 -14.04 2.97
C GLN A 321 -35.20 -14.34 2.30
N ARG A 322 -36.19 -13.45 2.46
CA ARG A 322 -37.51 -13.59 1.80
C ARG A 322 -37.37 -13.73 0.28
N LEU A 323 -36.54 -12.90 -0.37
CA LEU A 323 -36.29 -12.98 -1.81
C LEU A 323 -35.66 -14.33 -2.23
N ILE A 324 -34.66 -14.81 -1.49
CA ILE A 324 -33.99 -16.09 -1.76
C ILE A 324 -34.97 -17.25 -1.54
N PHE A 325 -35.73 -17.24 -0.45
CA PHE A 325 -36.68 -18.30 -0.12
C PHE A 325 -37.82 -18.36 -1.13
N ASN A 326 -38.39 -17.24 -1.54
CA ASN A 326 -39.42 -17.21 -2.59
C ASN A 326 -38.92 -17.82 -3.90
N LEU A 327 -37.67 -17.57 -4.28
CA LEU A 327 -37.05 -18.20 -5.46
C LEU A 327 -36.94 -19.72 -5.27
N LEU A 328 -36.45 -20.18 -4.11
CA LEU A 328 -36.29 -21.62 -3.85
C LEU A 328 -37.67 -22.31 -3.77
N ASP A 329 -38.63 -21.75 -3.06
CA ASP A 329 -39.94 -22.37 -2.84
C ASP A 329 -40.80 -22.39 -4.11
N SER A 330 -40.51 -21.51 -5.08
CA SER A 330 -41.12 -21.59 -6.42
C SER A 330 -40.77 -22.87 -7.20
N LEU A 331 -39.77 -23.64 -6.74
CA LEU A 331 -39.29 -24.87 -7.36
C LEU A 331 -39.54 -26.07 -6.42
N GLU A 332 -40.58 -26.85 -6.70
CA GLU A 332 -40.95 -28.04 -5.91
C GLU A 332 -40.01 -29.22 -6.18
N GLY A 333 -39.15 -29.55 -5.22
CA GLY A 333 -38.21 -30.67 -5.31
C GLY A 333 -36.86 -30.42 -4.64
N THR A 334 -35.97 -31.39 -4.76
CA THR A 334 -34.59 -31.32 -4.27
C THR A 334 -33.74 -30.41 -5.14
N LYS A 335 -32.88 -29.61 -4.51
CA LYS A 335 -32.11 -28.59 -5.21
C LYS A 335 -30.62 -28.70 -4.93
N THR A 336 -29.83 -28.44 -5.96
CA THR A 336 -28.40 -28.14 -5.84
C THR A 336 -28.15 -26.71 -6.26
N VAL A 337 -27.57 -25.88 -5.37
CA VAL A 337 -27.28 -24.48 -5.68
C VAL A 337 -25.80 -24.30 -5.95
N VAL A 338 -25.44 -23.74 -7.11
CA VAL A 338 -24.08 -23.47 -7.52
C VAL A 338 -23.86 -21.96 -7.49
N TRP A 339 -22.87 -21.50 -6.74
CA TRP A 339 -22.65 -20.10 -6.46
C TRP A 339 -21.36 -19.57 -7.08
N ASP A 340 -21.40 -18.35 -7.58
CA ASP A 340 -20.20 -17.53 -7.78
C ASP A 340 -19.46 -17.27 -6.45
N ARG A 341 -18.13 -17.17 -6.50
CA ARG A 341 -17.27 -16.98 -5.33
C ARG A 341 -17.54 -15.67 -4.59
N PHE A 342 -17.64 -14.58 -5.34
CA PHE A 342 -17.77 -13.24 -4.77
C PHE A 342 -19.16 -13.08 -4.18
N LEU A 343 -20.18 -13.49 -4.94
CA LEU A 343 -21.56 -13.45 -4.47
C LEU A 343 -21.79 -14.32 -3.22
N MET A 344 -21.18 -15.51 -3.12
CA MET A 344 -21.29 -16.31 -1.89
C MET A 344 -20.69 -15.62 -0.67
N THR A 345 -19.68 -14.79 -0.85
CA THR A 345 -19.12 -14.00 0.26
C THR A 345 -20.13 -12.97 0.75
N GLU A 346 -20.93 -12.38 -0.13
CA GLU A 346 -21.99 -11.45 0.26
C GLU A 346 -23.18 -12.19 0.89
N VAL A 347 -23.64 -13.27 0.25
CA VAL A 347 -24.83 -14.03 0.68
C VAL A 347 -24.63 -14.76 2.01
N ASN A 348 -23.41 -15.20 2.33
CA ASN A 348 -23.11 -15.79 3.64
C ASN A 348 -23.32 -14.83 4.83
N SER A 349 -23.38 -13.51 4.60
CA SER A 349 -23.76 -12.55 5.65
C SER A 349 -25.26 -12.62 5.99
N ILE A 350 -26.07 -13.14 5.07
CA ILE A 350 -27.53 -13.11 5.12
C ILE A 350 -28.08 -14.49 5.50
N ILE A 351 -27.52 -15.57 4.94
CA ILE A 351 -28.11 -16.90 5.04
C ILE A 351 -27.06 -17.98 5.35
N SER A 352 -27.43 -18.90 6.23
CA SER A 352 -26.62 -20.08 6.55
C SER A 352 -27.03 -21.28 5.70
N TYR A 353 -26.13 -22.26 5.56
CA TYR A 353 -26.47 -23.51 4.88
C TYR A 353 -27.60 -24.29 5.58
N GLN A 354 -27.75 -24.14 6.90
CA GLN A 354 -28.84 -24.78 7.64
C GLN A 354 -30.20 -24.25 7.17
N LEU A 355 -30.33 -22.93 7.02
CA LEU A 355 -31.54 -22.31 6.49
C LEU A 355 -31.82 -22.75 5.05
N LEU A 356 -30.80 -22.85 4.19
CA LEU A 356 -31.00 -23.36 2.82
C LEU A 356 -31.57 -24.79 2.78
N LYS A 357 -31.19 -25.66 3.73
CA LYS A 357 -31.71 -27.04 3.79
C LYS A 357 -33.20 -27.09 4.08
N GLU A 358 -33.72 -26.15 4.86
CA GLU A 358 -35.16 -26.05 5.17
C GLU A 358 -35.99 -25.82 3.90
N HIS A 359 -35.37 -25.24 2.86
CA HIS A 359 -35.97 -25.00 1.54
C HIS A 359 -35.57 -26.05 0.47
N ASN A 360 -35.31 -27.29 0.92
CA ASN A 360 -34.96 -28.46 0.08
C ASN A 360 -33.63 -28.35 -0.70
N VAL A 361 -32.69 -27.51 -0.26
CA VAL A 361 -31.32 -27.50 -0.79
C VAL A 361 -30.51 -28.62 -0.15
N VAL A 362 -30.26 -29.69 -0.91
CA VAL A 362 -29.52 -30.88 -0.43
C VAL A 362 -28.02 -30.80 -0.69
N SER A 363 -27.59 -29.89 -1.56
CA SER A 363 -26.19 -29.65 -1.87
C SER A 363 -26.01 -28.20 -2.31
N HIS A 364 -24.88 -27.60 -1.93
CA HIS A 364 -24.44 -26.33 -2.53
C HIS A 364 -22.96 -26.44 -2.92
N VAL A 365 -22.58 -25.75 -3.98
CA VAL A 365 -21.23 -25.78 -4.57
C VAL A 365 -20.73 -24.35 -4.74
N CYS A 366 -19.50 -24.08 -4.33
CA CYS A 366 -18.81 -22.81 -4.54
C CYS A 366 -17.30 -23.11 -4.68
N PRO A 367 -16.59 -22.51 -5.65
CA PRO A 367 -17.07 -21.56 -6.67
C PRO A 367 -17.75 -22.26 -7.85
N ILE A 368 -18.39 -21.47 -8.73
CA ILE A 368 -19.00 -21.93 -9.99
C ILE A 368 -17.99 -22.61 -10.93
N SER A 369 -16.70 -22.34 -10.77
CA SER A 369 -15.64 -23.04 -11.51
C SER A 369 -15.51 -24.53 -11.14
N ASN A 370 -16.12 -24.98 -10.04
CA ASN A 370 -16.10 -26.40 -9.66
C ASN A 370 -17.09 -27.18 -10.54
N PRO A 371 -16.62 -28.13 -11.37
CA PRO A 371 -17.49 -28.85 -12.30
C PRO A 371 -18.30 -29.97 -11.63
N VAL A 372 -18.02 -30.32 -10.37
CA VAL A 372 -18.66 -31.44 -9.69
C VAL A 372 -19.94 -30.97 -9.00
N VAL A 373 -21.09 -31.38 -9.54
CA VAL A 373 -22.42 -31.02 -9.03
C VAL A 373 -23.24 -32.28 -8.77
N LYS A 374 -23.85 -32.36 -7.59
CA LYS A 374 -24.80 -33.43 -7.25
C LYS A 374 -26.08 -33.24 -8.08
N GLN A 375 -26.47 -34.28 -8.82
CA GLN A 375 -27.72 -34.29 -9.57
C GLN A 375 -28.92 -34.34 -8.61
N THR A 376 -29.88 -33.49 -8.89
CA THR A 376 -31.12 -33.25 -8.12
C THR A 376 -32.22 -32.83 -9.09
N ASP A 377 -33.45 -32.64 -8.59
CA ASP A 377 -34.58 -32.21 -9.42
C ASP A 377 -34.30 -30.85 -10.08
N PHE A 378 -33.61 -29.95 -9.36
CA PHE A 378 -33.18 -28.65 -9.88
C PHE A 378 -31.73 -28.31 -9.56
N ILE A 379 -31.00 -27.82 -10.56
CA ILE A 379 -29.67 -27.21 -10.42
C ILE A 379 -29.80 -25.71 -10.69
N ILE A 380 -29.53 -24.90 -9.67
CA ILE A 380 -29.69 -23.44 -9.71
C ILE A 380 -28.30 -22.79 -9.70
N TYR A 381 -27.95 -22.11 -10.79
CA TYR A 381 -26.72 -21.33 -10.89
C TYR A 381 -27.01 -19.89 -10.51
N ILE A 382 -26.33 -19.38 -9.47
CA ILE A 382 -26.50 -18.00 -9.01
C ILE A 382 -25.19 -17.24 -9.21
N LEU A 383 -25.23 -16.21 -10.05
CA LEU A 383 -24.04 -15.50 -10.52
C LEU A 383 -24.28 -13.99 -10.67
N PRO A 384 -23.24 -13.16 -10.53
CA PRO A 384 -23.32 -11.74 -10.89
C PRO A 384 -23.37 -11.56 -12.42
N PRO A 385 -23.81 -10.39 -12.93
CA PRO A 385 -23.74 -10.04 -14.35
C PRO A 385 -22.29 -9.78 -14.78
N SER A 386 -21.50 -10.85 -14.82
CA SER A 386 -20.08 -10.87 -15.21
C SER A 386 -19.86 -11.83 -16.37
N LEU A 387 -19.12 -11.36 -17.39
CA LEU A 387 -18.73 -12.18 -18.53
C LEU A 387 -17.85 -13.36 -18.09
N VAL A 388 -16.97 -13.14 -17.11
CA VAL A 388 -16.08 -14.18 -16.57
C VAL A 388 -16.91 -15.27 -15.88
N ALA A 389 -17.84 -14.89 -15.00
CA ALA A 389 -18.70 -15.86 -14.32
C ALA A 389 -19.60 -16.63 -15.32
N THR A 390 -20.08 -15.93 -16.36
CA THR A 390 -20.87 -16.56 -17.44
C THR A 390 -20.03 -17.56 -18.24
N GLU A 391 -18.76 -17.26 -18.52
CA GLU A 391 -17.84 -18.18 -19.20
C GLU A 391 -17.49 -19.40 -18.34
N GLU A 392 -17.28 -19.21 -17.03
CA GLU A 392 -17.07 -20.32 -16.10
C GLU A 392 -18.29 -21.23 -16.01
N LEU A 393 -19.50 -20.65 -15.99
CA LEU A 393 -20.75 -21.40 -16.04
C LEU A 393 -20.84 -22.26 -17.31
N VAL A 394 -20.57 -21.67 -18.48
CA VAL A 394 -20.63 -22.37 -19.76
C VAL A 394 -19.66 -23.54 -19.79
N LYS A 395 -18.37 -23.26 -19.57
CA LYS A 395 -17.27 -24.23 -19.67
C LYS A 395 -17.39 -25.39 -18.67
N ASN A 396 -17.77 -25.08 -17.43
CA ASN A 396 -17.72 -26.08 -16.37
C ASN A 396 -19.01 -26.87 -16.25
N HIS A 397 -20.15 -26.29 -16.64
CA HIS A 397 -21.48 -26.88 -16.43
C HIS A 397 -22.28 -27.03 -17.73
N LEU A 398 -22.62 -25.95 -18.43
CA LEU A 398 -23.64 -25.98 -19.48
C LEU A 398 -23.25 -26.84 -20.69
N GLU A 399 -21.97 -26.83 -21.09
CA GLU A 399 -21.47 -27.67 -22.20
C GLU A 399 -21.60 -29.18 -21.94
N LYS A 400 -21.75 -29.58 -20.68
CA LYS A 400 -21.82 -30.99 -20.26
C LYS A 400 -23.25 -31.47 -20.02
N VAL A 401 -24.24 -30.59 -20.17
CA VAL A 401 -25.65 -30.91 -19.91
C VAL A 401 -26.20 -31.79 -21.03
N GLN A 402 -26.74 -32.95 -20.67
CA GLN A 402 -27.42 -33.84 -21.62
C GLN A 402 -28.84 -33.34 -21.90
N THR A 403 -29.37 -33.60 -23.10
CA THR A 403 -30.70 -33.13 -23.54
C THR A 403 -31.82 -33.50 -22.58
N LYS A 404 -31.77 -34.70 -21.98
CA LYS A 404 -32.77 -35.19 -21.01
C LYS A 404 -32.80 -34.40 -19.70
N ASP A 405 -31.68 -33.77 -19.33
CA ASP A 405 -31.49 -33.09 -18.05
C ASP A 405 -31.70 -31.57 -18.15
N GLN A 406 -31.81 -31.01 -19.37
CA GLN A 406 -31.96 -29.57 -19.64
C GLN A 406 -33.11 -28.90 -18.86
N LYS A 407 -34.18 -29.62 -18.55
CA LYS A 407 -35.32 -29.08 -17.79
C LYS A 407 -35.00 -28.81 -16.31
N ASN A 408 -33.96 -29.42 -15.77
CA ASN A 408 -33.58 -29.34 -14.35
C ASN A 408 -32.74 -28.06 -14.05
N HIS A 409 -32.18 -27.41 -15.07
CA HIS A 409 -31.25 -26.28 -14.85
C HIS A 409 -31.99 -24.93 -14.79
N ARG A 410 -31.54 -24.04 -13.90
CA ARG A 410 -32.00 -22.65 -13.77
C ARG A 410 -30.80 -21.72 -13.60
N ILE A 411 -30.85 -20.55 -14.23
CA ILE A 411 -29.78 -19.55 -14.18
C ILE A 411 -30.35 -18.27 -13.60
N VAL A 412 -29.76 -17.79 -12.50
CA VAL A 412 -30.27 -16.67 -11.73
C VAL A 412 -29.19 -15.61 -11.60
N TYR A 413 -29.42 -14.44 -12.20
CA TYR A 413 -28.50 -13.32 -12.09
C TYR A 413 -28.83 -12.43 -10.89
N VAL A 414 -27.80 -12.01 -10.15
CA VAL A 414 -27.92 -11.08 -9.01
C VAL A 414 -27.21 -9.76 -9.32
N PRO A 415 -27.87 -8.59 -9.20
CA PRO A 415 -29.30 -8.41 -8.92
C PRO A 415 -30.19 -8.70 -10.13
N GLU A 416 -29.65 -8.53 -11.34
CA GLU A 416 -30.44 -8.61 -12.57
C GLU A 416 -29.61 -9.05 -13.78
N VAL A 417 -30.27 -9.74 -14.70
CA VAL A 417 -29.67 -10.14 -15.96
C VAL A 417 -29.62 -8.96 -16.93
N SER A 418 -28.45 -8.69 -17.51
CA SER A 418 -28.35 -7.74 -18.61
C SER A 418 -28.70 -8.41 -19.94
N TYR A 419 -29.17 -7.64 -20.91
CA TYR A 419 -29.40 -8.11 -22.28
C TYR A 419 -28.20 -8.87 -22.87
N ILE A 420 -26.98 -8.34 -22.74
CA ILE A 420 -25.74 -8.93 -23.29
C ILE A 420 -25.50 -10.35 -22.75
N HIS A 421 -25.58 -10.54 -21.43
CA HIS A 421 -25.42 -11.85 -20.80
C HIS A 421 -26.50 -12.84 -21.25
N LYS A 422 -27.77 -12.39 -21.33
CA LYS A 422 -28.88 -13.23 -21.78
C LYS A 422 -28.69 -13.66 -23.24
N GLU A 423 -28.39 -12.72 -24.13
CA GLU A 423 -28.18 -12.98 -25.56
C GLU A 423 -27.00 -13.93 -25.80
N LYS A 424 -25.86 -13.72 -25.11
CA LYS A 424 -24.69 -14.62 -25.20
C LYS A 424 -25.06 -16.04 -24.83
N LEU A 425 -25.81 -16.23 -23.73
CA LEU A 425 -26.25 -17.54 -23.28
C LEU A 425 -27.24 -18.19 -24.23
N VAL A 426 -28.30 -17.48 -24.62
CA VAL A 426 -29.37 -17.99 -25.49
C VAL A 426 -28.84 -18.33 -26.89
N SER A 427 -27.89 -17.55 -27.42
CA SER A 427 -27.27 -17.83 -28.72
C SER A 427 -26.49 -19.15 -28.75
N LEU A 428 -25.83 -19.52 -27.65
CA LEU A 428 -25.09 -20.77 -27.52
C LEU A 428 -25.99 -21.95 -27.13
N PHE A 429 -27.01 -21.68 -26.31
CA PHE A 429 -27.88 -22.69 -25.73
C PHE A 429 -29.35 -22.23 -25.78
N PRO A 430 -30.07 -22.36 -26.91
CA PRO A 430 -31.43 -21.84 -27.03
C PRO A 430 -32.44 -22.35 -25.99
N TRP A 431 -32.19 -23.51 -25.39
CA TRP A 431 -33.05 -24.18 -24.41
C TRP A 431 -33.09 -23.52 -23.02
N ILE A 432 -32.31 -22.45 -22.78
CA ILE A 432 -32.26 -21.74 -21.49
C ILE A 432 -33.02 -20.40 -21.45
N ASP A 433 -33.60 -19.92 -22.54
CA ASP A 433 -34.22 -18.59 -22.58
C ASP A 433 -35.29 -18.39 -21.48
N ASP A 434 -36.13 -19.41 -21.27
CA ASP A 434 -37.18 -19.47 -20.23
C ASP A 434 -36.66 -19.83 -18.83
N LYS A 435 -35.38 -20.15 -18.69
CA LYS A 435 -34.73 -20.61 -17.44
C LYS A 435 -33.82 -19.56 -16.81
N ILE A 436 -33.65 -18.41 -17.47
CA ILE A 436 -32.89 -17.28 -16.97
C ILE A 436 -33.82 -16.34 -16.21
N SER A 437 -33.52 -16.09 -14.93
CA SER A 437 -34.25 -15.15 -14.09
C SER A 437 -33.31 -14.19 -13.34
N SER A 438 -33.89 -13.23 -12.64
CA SER A 438 -33.17 -12.23 -11.84
C SER A 438 -33.59 -12.33 -10.38
N LEU A 439 -32.64 -12.18 -9.46
CA LEU A 439 -32.89 -12.14 -8.03
C LEU A 439 -32.35 -10.83 -7.47
N GLN A 440 -33.25 -9.95 -7.04
CA GLN A 440 -32.97 -8.53 -6.77
C GLN A 440 -32.27 -8.29 -5.41
N LEU A 441 -31.19 -9.00 -5.11
CA LEU A 441 -30.34 -8.70 -3.94
C LEU A 441 -29.44 -7.52 -4.30
N ARG A 442 -29.71 -6.34 -3.72
CA ARG A 442 -28.93 -5.12 -3.98
C ARG A 442 -28.16 -4.64 -2.76
N TRP A 443 -28.82 -4.70 -1.60
CA TRP A 443 -28.31 -4.23 -0.33
C TRP A 443 -27.77 -5.41 0.47
N PHE A 444 -26.60 -5.24 1.06
CA PHE A 444 -25.96 -6.25 1.90
C PHE A 444 -25.67 -5.66 3.29
N PRO A 445 -26.01 -6.38 4.37
CA PRO A 445 -25.70 -5.94 5.72
C PRO A 445 -24.18 -5.92 5.91
N THR A 446 -23.68 -4.93 6.64
CA THR A 446 -22.27 -4.85 7.02
C THR A 446 -22.05 -5.38 8.45
N ASP A 447 -20.81 -5.39 8.91
CA ASP A 447 -20.45 -5.66 10.32
C ASP A 447 -21.02 -4.63 11.32
N GLN A 448 -21.61 -3.55 10.82
CA GLN A 448 -22.17 -2.49 11.62
C GLN A 448 -23.70 -2.49 11.50
N GLU A 449 -24.39 -2.62 12.63
CA GLU A 449 -25.86 -2.76 12.69
C GLU A 449 -26.64 -1.63 12.00
N ASN A 450 -26.09 -0.42 11.98
CA ASN A 450 -26.67 0.78 11.36
C ASN A 450 -26.05 1.10 9.98
N CYS A 451 -25.44 0.12 9.32
CA CYS A 451 -24.87 0.32 7.99
C CYS A 451 -25.12 -0.84 7.02
N VAL A 452 -25.50 -0.45 5.80
CA VAL A 452 -25.79 -1.36 4.70
C VAL A 452 -25.05 -0.87 3.45
N SER A 453 -24.47 -1.80 2.70
CA SER A 453 -23.65 -1.51 1.52
C SER A 453 -24.26 -2.09 0.24
N LEU A 454 -24.03 -1.45 -0.90
CA LEU A 454 -24.23 -2.06 -2.23
C LEU A 454 -23.05 -2.94 -2.65
N ASN A 455 -21.94 -2.88 -1.91
CA ASN A 455 -20.66 -3.50 -2.25
C ASN A 455 -20.18 -3.14 -3.68
N LEU A 456 -20.45 -1.91 -4.10
CA LEU A 456 -20.22 -1.44 -5.47
C LEU A 456 -18.82 -0.86 -5.63
N GLY A 457 -17.84 -1.73 -5.45
CA GLY A 457 -16.41 -1.48 -5.59
C GLY A 457 -16.04 -0.53 -6.74
N PRO A 458 -16.44 -0.86 -7.98
CA PRO A 458 -16.05 -0.14 -9.18
C PRO A 458 -16.69 1.25 -9.38
N LEU A 459 -17.59 1.74 -8.52
CA LEU A 459 -18.32 2.98 -8.80
C LEU A 459 -17.38 4.17 -9.06
N PRO A 460 -16.38 4.50 -8.22
CA PRO A 460 -15.50 5.64 -8.50
C PRO A 460 -14.73 5.54 -9.83
N PRO A 461 -14.00 4.44 -10.16
CA PRO A 461 -13.33 4.34 -11.46
C PRO A 461 -14.31 4.27 -12.63
N ALA A 462 -15.45 3.58 -12.51
CA ALA A 462 -16.50 3.56 -13.54
C ALA A 462 -16.95 4.98 -13.90
N MET A 463 -17.23 5.80 -12.88
CA MET A 463 -17.70 7.17 -13.08
C MET A 463 -16.61 8.13 -13.57
N LEU A 464 -15.41 8.02 -13.03
CA LEU A 464 -14.36 9.02 -13.23
C LEU A 464 -13.43 8.72 -14.39
N VAL A 465 -13.28 7.45 -14.77
CA VAL A 465 -12.39 7.02 -15.85
C VAL A 465 -13.20 6.63 -17.09
N PHE A 466 -14.28 5.89 -16.89
CA PHE A 466 -15.04 5.29 -17.99
C PHE A 466 -16.37 6.01 -18.29
N GLU A 467 -16.75 6.98 -17.45
CA GLU A 467 -18.03 7.69 -17.51
C GLU A 467 -19.23 6.72 -17.61
N ASP A 468 -19.14 5.56 -16.96
CA ASP A 468 -20.18 4.53 -16.98
C ASP A 468 -21.27 4.84 -15.94
N TRP A 469 -22.31 5.51 -16.41
CA TRP A 469 -23.50 5.89 -15.63
C TRP A 469 -24.31 4.68 -15.11
N ASN A 470 -24.03 3.46 -15.57
CA ASN A 470 -24.73 2.26 -15.11
C ASN A 470 -24.57 2.03 -13.60
N GLU A 471 -23.44 2.44 -13.00
CA GLU A 471 -23.24 2.33 -11.55
C GLU A 471 -24.19 3.25 -10.77
N LEU A 472 -24.46 4.47 -11.27
CA LEU A 472 -25.46 5.35 -10.67
C LEU A 472 -26.89 4.83 -10.86
N TYR A 473 -27.15 4.15 -11.99
CA TYR A 473 -28.42 3.48 -12.22
C TYR A 473 -28.67 2.37 -11.20
N LYS A 474 -27.64 1.58 -10.84
CA LYS A 474 -27.73 0.58 -9.76
C LYS A 474 -28.06 1.24 -8.42
N CYS A 475 -27.44 2.38 -8.09
CA CYS A 475 -27.78 3.15 -6.89
C CYS A 475 -29.25 3.60 -6.90
N ALA A 476 -29.75 4.14 -8.02
CA ALA A 476 -31.14 4.57 -8.14
C ALA A 476 -32.13 3.40 -7.99
N LYS A 477 -31.84 2.24 -8.58
CA LYS A 477 -32.65 1.02 -8.40
C LYS A 477 -32.64 0.50 -6.98
N ALA A 478 -31.50 0.61 -6.29
CA ALA A 478 -31.41 0.21 -4.89
C ALA A 478 -32.22 1.14 -3.98
N ILE A 479 -32.22 2.46 -4.22
CA ILE A 479 -33.13 3.39 -3.54
C ILE A 479 -34.58 3.02 -3.85
N ARG A 480 -34.91 2.73 -5.11
CA ARG A 480 -36.26 2.34 -5.51
C ARG A 480 -36.75 1.07 -4.80
N GLN A 481 -35.86 0.10 -4.56
CA GLN A 481 -36.15 -1.09 -3.77
C GLN A 481 -36.45 -0.74 -2.30
N LEU A 482 -35.78 0.26 -1.71
CA LEU A 482 -36.10 0.72 -0.36
C LEU A 482 -37.46 1.43 -0.33
N GLU A 483 -37.74 2.30 -1.30
CA GLU A 483 -39.02 3.02 -1.40
C GLU A 483 -40.22 2.08 -1.44
N SER A 484 -40.10 0.92 -2.10
CA SER A 484 -41.21 -0.02 -2.21
C SER A 484 -41.57 -0.70 -0.89
N GLN A 485 -40.69 -0.63 0.12
CA GLN A 485 -40.89 -1.21 1.45
C GLN A 485 -41.35 -0.16 2.48
N MET A 486 -41.31 1.13 2.12
CA MET A 486 -41.70 2.23 3.00
C MET A 486 -43.20 2.53 2.87
N GLU A 487 -43.82 2.99 3.96
CA GLU A 487 -45.23 3.39 3.98
C GLU A 487 -45.49 4.61 3.10
N ASN A 488 -44.56 5.57 3.10
CA ASN A 488 -44.66 6.81 2.36
C ASN A 488 -43.44 6.99 1.47
N GLN A 489 -43.64 7.67 0.34
CA GLN A 489 -42.52 8.04 -0.52
C GLN A 489 -41.59 9.00 0.25
N PRO A 490 -40.30 8.65 0.46
CA PRO A 490 -39.40 9.48 1.24
C PRO A 490 -39.03 10.76 0.48
N ASN A 491 -38.90 11.85 1.22
CA ASN A 491 -38.29 13.07 0.67
C ASN A 491 -36.80 12.84 0.42
N ILE A 492 -36.28 13.23 -0.74
CA ILE A 492 -34.86 13.05 -1.06
C ILE A 492 -34.20 14.42 -1.18
N ILE A 493 -33.32 14.72 -0.23
CA ILE A 493 -32.43 15.89 -0.28
C ILE A 493 -31.07 15.43 -0.77
N PHE A 494 -30.43 16.22 -1.64
CA PHE A 494 -29.23 15.74 -2.31
C PHE A 494 -28.20 16.83 -2.63
N LYS A 495 -26.91 16.45 -2.61
CA LYS A 495 -25.78 17.33 -2.92
C LYS A 495 -24.67 16.57 -3.65
N GLY A 496 -24.24 17.13 -4.78
CA GLY A 496 -23.26 16.53 -5.68
C GLY A 496 -23.81 16.23 -7.08
N GLU A 497 -22.92 16.04 -8.06
CA GLU A 497 -23.27 15.75 -9.45
C GLU A 497 -23.81 14.33 -9.62
N TRP A 498 -23.19 13.33 -8.96
CA TRP A 498 -23.66 11.94 -8.99
C TRP A 498 -25.00 11.80 -8.28
N ALA A 499 -25.17 12.41 -7.10
CA ALA A 499 -26.41 12.43 -6.35
C ALA A 499 -27.54 13.09 -7.16
N THR A 500 -27.23 14.18 -7.86
CA THR A 500 -28.17 14.82 -8.79
C THR A 500 -28.59 13.84 -9.89
N LYS A 501 -27.65 13.12 -10.48
CA LYS A 501 -27.94 12.15 -11.55
C LYS A 501 -28.71 10.93 -11.05
N VAL A 502 -28.36 10.38 -9.90
CA VAL A 502 -29.10 9.29 -9.23
C VAL A 502 -30.55 9.71 -9.00
N LYS A 503 -30.79 10.94 -8.51
CA LYS A 503 -32.14 11.47 -8.33
C LYS A 503 -32.91 11.59 -9.65
N GLN A 504 -32.27 12.08 -10.71
CA GLN A 504 -32.90 12.17 -12.04
C GLN A 504 -33.30 10.79 -12.58
N ILE A 505 -32.42 9.79 -12.46
CA ILE A 505 -32.70 8.41 -12.87
C ILE A 505 -33.87 7.84 -12.04
N LEU A 506 -33.84 8.04 -10.72
CA LEU A 506 -34.91 7.60 -9.83
C LEU A 506 -36.27 8.21 -10.19
N ASP A 507 -36.31 9.50 -10.55
CA ASP A 507 -37.55 10.14 -11.01
C ASP A 507 -38.07 9.58 -12.33
N GLN A 508 -37.18 9.17 -13.23
CA GLN A 508 -37.57 8.45 -14.45
C GLN A 508 -38.12 7.05 -14.12
N LEU A 509 -37.47 6.31 -13.22
CA LEU A 509 -37.94 5.00 -12.77
C LEU A 509 -39.34 5.08 -12.15
N ARG A 510 -39.58 6.10 -11.30
CA ARG A 510 -40.90 6.36 -10.68
C ARG A 510 -42.02 6.59 -11.72
N LYS A 511 -41.72 7.21 -12.86
CA LYS A 511 -42.70 7.43 -13.94
C LYS A 511 -43.00 6.17 -14.76
N SER A 512 -42.03 5.25 -14.85
CA SER A 512 -42.11 4.08 -15.73
C SER A 512 -42.78 2.85 -15.10
N SER A 513 -42.94 2.82 -13.78
CA SER A 513 -43.51 1.67 -13.08
C SER A 513 -45.02 1.85 -12.88
N MET A 514 -45.83 0.91 -13.35
CA MET A 514 -47.20 0.75 -12.86
C MET A 514 -47.15 0.18 -11.44
N GLU A 515 -47.94 0.75 -10.53
CA GLU A 515 -47.98 0.38 -9.12
C GLU A 515 -48.33 -1.11 -8.96
N SER A 516 -47.52 -1.86 -8.21
CA SER A 516 -47.93 -3.17 -7.71
C SER A 516 -47.32 -3.46 -6.33
N GLU A 517 -48.25 -3.63 -5.39
CA GLU A 517 -48.28 -4.19 -4.04
C GLU A 517 -47.08 -4.02 -3.10
N HIS A 518 -47.31 -3.16 -2.11
CA HIS A 518 -46.53 -2.96 -0.90
C HIS A 518 -46.57 -4.21 -0.02
N VAL A 519 -45.42 -4.84 0.17
CA VAL A 519 -45.19 -5.65 1.37
C VAL A 519 -44.73 -4.66 2.45
N LEU A 520 -45.64 -4.29 3.34
CA LEU A 520 -45.40 -3.34 4.42
C LEU A 520 -44.61 -4.02 5.55
N ASP A 521 -43.33 -3.70 5.68
CA ASP A 521 -42.45 -4.10 6.80
C ASP A 521 -41.13 -3.25 6.85
N GLY A 522 -41.04 -2.15 6.10
CA GLY A 522 -39.82 -1.35 5.98
C GLY A 522 -39.59 -0.31 7.09
N PRO A 523 -38.39 0.28 7.16
CA PRO A 523 -38.06 1.26 8.19
C PRO A 523 -38.92 2.53 8.05
N ALA A 524 -39.55 2.94 9.15
CA ALA A 524 -40.31 4.19 9.23
C ALA A 524 -39.37 5.41 9.26
N VAL A 525 -39.07 5.94 8.07
CA VAL A 525 -38.20 7.11 7.85
C VAL A 525 -38.91 8.19 7.03
N ASP A 526 -38.58 9.45 7.29
CA ASP A 526 -39.20 10.60 6.64
C ASP A 526 -38.51 11.00 5.32
N GLY A 527 -37.24 10.65 5.18
CA GLY A 527 -36.45 11.05 4.02
C GLY A 527 -35.07 10.43 3.91
N ILE A 528 -34.43 10.69 2.77
CA ILE A 528 -33.09 10.22 2.40
C ILE A 528 -32.22 11.44 2.07
N ILE A 529 -31.03 11.50 2.68
CA ILE A 529 -29.95 12.43 2.37
C ILE A 529 -28.99 11.73 1.41
N LEU A 530 -28.85 12.23 0.19
CA LEU A 530 -27.97 11.66 -0.82
C LEU A 530 -26.76 12.57 -1.05
N ILE A 531 -25.55 12.06 -0.85
CA ILE A 531 -24.32 12.86 -0.93
C ILE A 531 -23.22 12.13 -1.70
N ASP A 532 -22.46 12.88 -2.50
CA ASP A 532 -21.34 12.33 -3.26
C ASP A 532 -20.06 12.27 -2.43
N ARG A 533 -19.35 11.15 -2.51
CA ARG A 533 -17.97 11.01 -2.03
C ARG A 533 -17.05 12.02 -2.68
N TRP A 534 -17.22 12.31 -3.98
CA TRP A 534 -16.30 13.18 -4.73
C TRP A 534 -16.42 14.68 -4.41
N LEU A 535 -17.32 15.06 -3.48
CA LEU A 535 -17.25 16.36 -2.81
C LEU A 535 -16.06 16.45 -1.84
N ASP A 536 -15.53 15.30 -1.42
CA ASP A 536 -14.40 15.16 -0.52
C ASP A 536 -13.60 13.89 -0.91
N PRO A 537 -12.82 13.93 -2.00
CA PRO A 537 -11.92 12.83 -2.36
C PRO A 537 -10.70 12.72 -1.43
N VAL A 538 -10.54 13.64 -0.48
CA VAL A 538 -9.33 13.78 0.34
C VAL A 538 -9.39 12.92 1.59
N THR A 539 -10.53 12.88 2.29
CA THR A 539 -10.68 12.13 3.55
C THR A 539 -10.23 10.66 3.46
N PRO A 540 -10.56 9.88 2.41
CA PRO A 540 -10.07 8.50 2.30
C PRO A 540 -8.54 8.39 2.26
N LEU A 541 -7.82 9.41 1.79
CA LEU A 541 -6.36 9.40 1.69
C LEU A 541 -5.66 9.56 3.05
N PHE A 542 -6.34 10.11 4.05
CA PHE A 542 -5.82 10.23 5.41
C PHE A 542 -5.79 8.88 6.13
N SER A 543 -4.79 8.67 6.98
CA SER A 543 -4.75 7.50 7.85
C SER A 543 -5.85 7.55 8.91
N GLN A 544 -6.76 6.59 8.91
CA GLN A 544 -7.79 6.47 9.94
C GLN A 544 -7.18 6.13 11.31
N LYS A 545 -7.72 6.73 12.39
CA LYS A 545 -7.21 6.56 13.76
C LYS A 545 -8.23 5.98 14.76
N THR A 546 -9.44 5.67 14.31
CA THR A 546 -10.39 4.84 15.07
C THR A 546 -9.97 3.38 15.05
N PHE A 547 -10.30 2.60 16.08
CA PHE A 547 -9.96 1.17 16.15
C PHE A 547 -10.43 0.38 14.92
N SER A 548 -11.68 0.57 14.49
CA SER A 548 -12.22 -0.06 13.29
C SER A 548 -11.51 0.37 12.01
N GLY A 549 -11.25 1.67 11.86
CA GLY A 549 -10.50 2.20 10.73
C GLY A 549 -9.06 1.68 10.65
N VAL A 550 -8.35 1.58 11.78
CA VAL A 550 -6.98 1.02 11.83
C VAL A 550 -6.99 -0.47 11.51
N LEU A 551 -7.97 -1.24 12.01
CA LEU A 551 -8.10 -2.66 11.66
C LEU A 551 -8.30 -2.84 10.15
N ASP A 552 -9.13 -2.01 9.53
CA ASP A 552 -9.41 -2.09 8.10
C ASP A 552 -8.21 -1.69 7.24
N GLU A 553 -7.51 -0.62 7.61
CA GLU A 553 -6.27 -0.19 6.93
C GLU A 553 -5.14 -1.23 7.04
N LEU A 554 -5.06 -1.97 8.15
CA LEU A 554 -3.96 -2.88 8.42
C LEU A 554 -4.22 -4.32 7.97
N PHE A 555 -5.44 -4.81 8.15
CA PHE A 555 -5.79 -6.22 7.98
C PHE A 555 -6.94 -6.45 6.99
N GLY A 556 -7.67 -5.39 6.64
CA GLY A 556 -8.89 -5.48 5.83
C GLY A 556 -10.04 -6.13 6.59
N ILE A 557 -11.21 -5.50 6.52
CA ILE A 557 -12.47 -6.05 7.05
C ILE A 557 -13.39 -6.30 5.86
N ASP A 558 -13.74 -7.55 5.62
CA ASP A 558 -14.73 -7.84 4.58
C ASP A 558 -16.15 -7.44 5.00
N ILE A 559 -17.11 -7.51 4.08
CA ILE A 559 -18.49 -7.11 4.32
C ILE A 559 -19.17 -7.87 5.48
N GLN A 560 -18.68 -9.07 5.83
CA GLN A 560 -19.18 -9.87 6.95
C GLN A 560 -18.55 -9.49 8.30
N GLY A 561 -17.65 -8.52 8.33
CA GLY A 561 -16.85 -8.23 9.51
C GLY A 561 -15.76 -9.26 9.77
N LYS A 562 -15.32 -10.00 8.74
CA LYS A 562 -14.28 -11.02 8.88
C LYS A 562 -12.91 -10.41 8.64
N ILE A 563 -11.98 -10.72 9.55
CA ILE A 563 -10.55 -10.45 9.40
C ILE A 563 -9.79 -11.77 9.36
N LYS A 564 -8.84 -11.89 8.43
CA LYS A 564 -7.95 -13.05 8.32
C LYS A 564 -6.62 -12.77 8.99
N PHE A 565 -6.23 -13.62 9.94
CA PHE A 565 -4.94 -13.53 10.62
C PHE A 565 -4.08 -14.77 10.37
N GLU A 566 -2.77 -14.56 10.30
CA GLU A 566 -1.79 -15.64 10.36
C GLU A 566 -1.67 -16.13 11.81
N THR A 567 -1.87 -17.44 12.03
CA THR A 567 -1.92 -18.04 13.38
C THR A 567 -0.64 -17.75 14.18
N LYS A 568 0.54 -17.88 13.56
CA LYS A 568 1.81 -17.65 14.25
C LYS A 568 2.01 -16.18 14.63
N ALA A 569 1.71 -15.27 13.70
CA ALA A 569 1.82 -13.83 13.95
C ALA A 569 0.82 -13.36 15.01
N PHE A 570 -0.41 -13.89 14.97
CA PHE A 570 -1.44 -13.53 15.94
C PHE A 570 -1.08 -14.01 17.34
N TYR A 571 -0.68 -15.25 17.57
CA TYR A 571 -0.43 -15.73 18.93
C TYR A 571 0.97 -15.43 19.47
N GLY A 572 1.97 -15.21 18.60
CA GLY A 572 3.29 -14.65 18.99
C GLY A 572 3.99 -15.39 20.13
N GLY A 573 3.85 -16.72 20.22
CA GLY A 573 4.42 -17.55 21.29
C GLY A 573 3.46 -17.86 22.46
N SER A 574 2.26 -17.27 22.49
CA SER A 574 1.17 -17.63 23.40
C SER A 574 0.57 -19.00 23.06
N GLU A 575 -0.14 -19.62 24.00
CA GLU A 575 -0.77 -20.92 23.77
C GLU A 575 -1.82 -20.83 22.64
N VAL A 576 -1.54 -21.50 21.52
CA VAL A 576 -2.45 -21.57 20.39
C VAL A 576 -3.56 -22.59 20.68
N PRO A 577 -4.85 -22.24 20.49
CA PRO A 577 -5.96 -23.16 20.61
C PRO A 577 -5.74 -24.43 19.79
N LYS A 578 -6.05 -25.61 20.37
CA LYS A 578 -5.76 -26.92 19.74
C LYS A 578 -6.30 -27.04 18.32
N ASN A 579 -7.50 -26.49 18.06
CA ASN A 579 -8.17 -26.45 16.76
C ASN A 579 -7.49 -25.55 15.70
N LEU A 580 -6.54 -24.70 16.11
CA LEU A 580 -5.83 -23.76 15.23
C LEU A 580 -4.36 -24.11 15.02
N ARG A 581 -3.78 -25.05 15.78
CA ARG A 581 -2.34 -25.38 15.72
C ARG A 581 -1.88 -25.83 14.33
N GLU A 582 -2.74 -26.53 13.60
CA GLU A 582 -2.47 -27.05 12.26
C GLU A 582 -2.92 -26.09 11.15
N LYS A 583 -3.64 -25.01 11.49
CA LYS A 583 -4.14 -24.03 10.52
C LYS A 583 -3.15 -22.86 10.40
N PRO A 584 -2.61 -22.56 9.20
CA PRO A 584 -1.68 -21.45 9.02
C PRO A 584 -2.36 -20.08 9.21
N GLN A 585 -3.66 -20.01 8.92
CA GLN A 585 -4.48 -18.82 9.05
C GLN A 585 -5.83 -19.18 9.67
N PHE A 586 -6.48 -18.19 10.29
CA PHE A 586 -7.82 -18.31 10.85
C PHE A 586 -8.58 -17.01 10.71
N ASP A 587 -9.91 -17.11 10.83
CA ASP A 587 -10.84 -16.01 10.67
C ASP A 587 -11.33 -15.54 12.04
N LEU A 588 -11.40 -14.23 12.23
CA LEU A 588 -12.09 -13.57 13.35
C LEU A 588 -13.23 -12.72 12.81
N TYR A 589 -14.36 -12.70 13.53
CA TYR A 589 -15.57 -11.97 13.14
C TYR A 589 -15.87 -10.86 14.15
N LEU A 590 -16.22 -9.68 13.65
CA LEU A 590 -16.48 -8.46 14.44
C LEU A 590 -17.97 -8.24 14.79
N ASN A 591 -18.79 -9.28 14.67
CA ASN A 591 -20.26 -9.20 14.79
C ASN A 591 -20.75 -9.49 16.21
N ASP A 592 -19.97 -9.12 17.23
CA ASP A 592 -20.28 -9.34 18.64
C ASP A 592 -20.66 -8.03 19.35
N ALA A 593 -21.29 -8.17 20.53
CA ALA A 593 -21.80 -7.03 21.29
C ALA A 593 -20.72 -6.09 21.86
N ILE A 594 -19.44 -6.49 21.87
CA ILE A 594 -18.32 -5.69 22.37
C ILE A 594 -17.79 -4.75 21.29
N TYR A 595 -17.80 -5.18 20.03
CA TYR A 595 -17.25 -4.39 18.93
C TYR A 595 -17.82 -2.97 18.83
N PRO A 596 -19.15 -2.73 18.95
CA PRO A 596 -19.72 -1.38 18.94
C PRO A 596 -19.16 -0.45 20.03
N LEU A 597 -18.71 -1.00 21.17
CA LEU A 597 -18.10 -0.24 22.27
C LEU A 597 -16.66 0.19 21.95
N LEU A 598 -15.98 -0.51 21.03
CA LEU A 598 -14.57 -0.29 20.72
C LEU A 598 -14.36 0.42 19.38
N ARG A 599 -15.18 0.11 18.37
CA ARG A 599 -14.95 0.43 16.95
C ARG A 599 -14.66 1.92 16.68
N ASP A 600 -15.37 2.82 17.36
CA ASP A 600 -15.31 4.26 17.15
C ASP A 600 -14.30 4.95 18.11
N THR A 601 -13.65 4.18 18.99
CA THR A 601 -12.64 4.69 19.92
C THR A 601 -11.32 4.91 19.19
N HIS A 602 -10.62 6.01 19.52
CA HIS A 602 -9.27 6.26 19.02
C HIS A 602 -8.30 5.14 19.42
N ILE A 603 -7.37 4.77 18.54
CA ILE A 603 -6.44 3.64 18.73
C ILE A 603 -5.61 3.75 20.02
N ASP A 604 -5.24 4.97 20.43
CA ASP A 604 -4.52 5.17 21.69
C ASP A 604 -5.38 4.92 22.93
N GLY A 605 -6.68 5.18 22.83
CA GLY A 605 -7.64 5.02 23.93
C GLY A 605 -8.24 3.62 24.04
N VAL A 606 -8.20 2.82 22.98
CA VAL A 606 -8.91 1.52 22.93
C VAL A 606 -8.46 0.55 24.03
N GLY A 607 -7.16 0.53 24.35
CA GLY A 607 -6.62 -0.33 25.41
C GLY A 607 -7.19 0.00 26.79
N THR A 608 -7.46 1.28 27.07
CA THR A 608 -8.08 1.71 28.32
C THR A 608 -9.53 1.22 28.43
N VAL A 609 -10.29 1.29 27.33
CA VAL A 609 -11.67 0.81 27.26
C VAL A 609 -11.71 -0.72 27.43
N ILE A 610 -10.86 -1.44 26.70
CA ILE A 610 -10.73 -2.91 26.85
C ILE A 610 -10.37 -3.27 28.30
N GLY A 611 -9.43 -2.54 28.92
CA GLY A 611 -9.06 -2.75 30.32
C GLY A 611 -10.20 -2.51 31.32
N GLN A 612 -11.10 -1.56 31.04
CA GLN A 612 -12.32 -1.36 31.83
C GLN A 612 -13.27 -2.55 31.69
N LEU A 613 -13.54 -2.99 30.46
CA LEU A 613 -14.41 -4.14 30.18
C LEU A 613 -13.87 -5.45 30.77
N ILE A 614 -12.53 -5.65 30.78
CA ILE A 614 -11.89 -6.79 31.45
C ILE A 614 -12.14 -6.76 32.96
N ARG A 615 -12.03 -5.59 33.60
CA ARG A 615 -12.31 -5.46 35.05
C ARG A 615 -13.78 -5.72 35.39
N GLU A 616 -14.69 -5.26 34.55
CA GLU A 616 -16.12 -5.57 34.69
C GLU A 616 -16.38 -7.07 34.55
N CYS A 617 -15.77 -7.70 33.54
CA CYS A 617 -15.80 -9.14 33.34
C CYS A 617 -15.24 -9.89 34.57
N GLN A 618 -14.13 -9.44 35.17
CA GLN A 618 -13.60 -10.04 36.40
C GLN A 618 -14.55 -9.93 37.60
N LYS A 619 -15.29 -8.82 37.73
CA LYS A 619 -16.33 -8.68 38.78
C LYS A 619 -17.50 -9.64 38.55
N GLU A 620 -17.95 -9.78 37.30
CA GLU A 620 -18.97 -10.78 36.92
C GLU A 620 -18.50 -12.21 37.28
N GLU A 621 -17.23 -12.54 37.06
CA GLU A 621 -16.64 -13.84 37.42
C GLU A 621 -16.71 -14.13 38.92
N GLN A 622 -16.43 -13.13 39.77
CA GLN A 622 -16.51 -13.26 41.22
C GLN A 622 -17.96 -13.48 41.70
N ASN A 623 -18.91 -12.73 41.12
CA ASN A 623 -20.33 -12.88 41.42
C ASN A 623 -20.82 -14.28 41.04
N LEU A 624 -20.45 -14.80 39.87
CA LEU A 624 -20.82 -16.16 39.44
C LEU A 624 -20.26 -17.26 40.35
N LYS A 625 -19.05 -17.08 40.90
CA LYS A 625 -18.44 -18.02 41.86
C LYS A 625 -19.11 -18.02 43.23
N SER A 626 -19.87 -16.98 43.58
CA SER A 626 -20.52 -16.82 44.88
C SER A 626 -21.92 -17.42 44.98
N ILE A 627 -22.48 -17.94 43.88
CA ILE A 627 -23.84 -18.48 43.82
C ILE A 627 -23.86 -19.94 44.28
N GLY A 628 -24.54 -20.22 45.41
CA GLY A 628 -24.54 -21.53 46.08
C GLY A 628 -25.82 -22.38 45.99
N SER A 629 -26.87 -21.97 45.25
CA SER A 629 -28.14 -22.72 45.19
C SER A 629 -28.35 -23.53 43.90
N VAL A 630 -28.92 -24.73 44.03
CA VAL A 630 -29.12 -25.72 42.94
C VAL A 630 -30.11 -25.25 41.86
N ALA A 631 -31.10 -24.42 42.21
CA ALA A 631 -32.03 -23.82 41.23
C ALA A 631 -31.36 -22.70 40.41
N GLN A 632 -30.42 -21.96 41.01
CA GLN A 632 -29.62 -20.95 40.31
C GLN A 632 -28.52 -21.59 39.45
N CYS A 633 -28.11 -22.86 39.71
CA CYS A 633 -27.12 -23.60 38.91
C CYS A 633 -27.50 -23.76 37.42
N ARG A 634 -28.78 -23.97 37.10
CA ARG A 634 -29.19 -24.20 35.70
C ARG A 634 -29.13 -22.92 34.86
N THR A 635 -29.51 -21.78 35.45
CA THR A 635 -29.41 -20.45 34.84
C THR A 635 -27.96 -19.94 34.79
N THR A 636 -27.12 -20.34 35.74
CA THR A 636 -25.69 -20.01 35.75
C THR A 636 -24.88 -20.76 34.70
N VAL A 637 -25.25 -21.97 34.25
CA VAL A 637 -24.52 -22.66 33.16
C VAL A 637 -24.57 -21.85 31.85
N ASN A 638 -25.75 -21.39 31.45
CA ASN A 638 -25.87 -20.54 30.24
C ASN A 638 -25.15 -19.21 30.42
N SER A 639 -25.26 -18.60 31.61
CA SER A 639 -24.57 -17.35 31.94
C SER A 639 -23.05 -17.52 31.96
N LEU A 640 -22.55 -18.68 32.40
CA LEU A 640 -21.13 -19.03 32.41
C LEU A 640 -20.60 -19.23 31.00
N GLN A 641 -21.34 -19.88 30.10
CA GLN A 641 -20.96 -20.01 28.69
C GLN A 641 -20.90 -18.64 27.99
N ALA A 642 -21.91 -17.79 28.21
CA ALA A 642 -21.91 -16.42 27.71
C ALA A 642 -20.72 -15.61 28.26
N PHE A 643 -20.42 -15.77 29.54
CA PHE A 643 -19.25 -15.18 30.19
C PHE A 643 -17.92 -15.65 29.60
N LEU A 644 -17.73 -16.97 29.43
CA LEU A 644 -16.52 -17.53 28.83
C LEU A 644 -16.32 -17.01 27.40
N LYS A 645 -17.39 -16.95 26.61
CA LYS A 645 -17.37 -16.37 25.26
C LYS A 645 -16.99 -14.88 25.30
N LYS A 646 -17.59 -14.08 26.21
CA LYS A 646 -17.25 -12.67 26.41
C LYS A 646 -15.77 -12.48 26.76
N LYS A 647 -15.22 -13.34 27.62
CA LYS A 647 -13.79 -13.33 28.01
C LYS A 647 -12.87 -13.68 26.84
N GLU A 648 -13.22 -14.67 26.03
CA GLU A 648 -12.48 -15.04 24.82
C GLU A 648 -12.45 -13.90 23.80
N VAL A 649 -13.61 -13.30 23.53
CA VAL A 649 -13.76 -12.17 22.61
C VAL A 649 -12.94 -10.96 23.07
N LEU A 650 -12.99 -10.61 24.36
CA LEU A 650 -12.18 -9.51 24.92
C LEU A 650 -10.67 -9.75 24.77
N SER A 651 -10.22 -11.00 24.97
CA SER A 651 -8.82 -11.38 24.75
C SER A 651 -8.42 -11.19 23.28
N GLY A 652 -9.30 -11.58 22.35
CA GLY A 652 -9.13 -11.33 20.93
C GLY A 652 -8.98 -9.84 20.60
N TYR A 653 -9.85 -8.98 21.15
CA TYR A 653 -9.76 -7.53 20.97
C TYR A 653 -8.50 -6.91 21.56
N LEU A 654 -8.10 -7.34 22.76
CA LEU A 654 -6.85 -6.91 23.36
C LEU A 654 -5.67 -7.24 22.44
N ARG A 655 -5.67 -8.47 21.91
CA ARG A 655 -4.61 -8.91 21.00
C ARG A 655 -4.60 -8.13 19.69
N MET A 656 -5.76 -7.88 19.10
CA MET A 656 -5.87 -7.04 17.90
C MET A 656 -5.37 -5.61 18.14
N ALA A 657 -5.67 -5.02 19.30
CA ALA A 657 -5.17 -3.70 19.67
C ALA A 657 -3.64 -3.67 19.81
N GLU A 658 -3.04 -4.71 20.41
CA GLU A 658 -1.58 -4.87 20.48
C GLU A 658 -0.95 -4.98 19.08
N LEU A 659 -1.53 -5.80 18.20
CA LEU A 659 -1.05 -5.97 16.83
C LEU A 659 -1.11 -4.64 16.06
N CYS A 660 -2.20 -3.89 16.20
CA CYS A 660 -2.32 -2.56 15.60
C CYS A 660 -1.19 -1.63 16.09
N LYS A 661 -0.95 -1.55 17.40
CA LYS A 661 0.13 -0.73 17.96
C LYS A 661 1.51 -1.15 17.45
N ASN A 662 1.78 -2.45 17.43
CA ASN A 662 3.04 -3.01 16.95
C ASN A 662 3.27 -2.66 15.47
N GLU A 663 2.24 -2.83 14.62
CA GLU A 663 2.31 -2.48 13.21
C GLU A 663 2.56 -0.99 13.00
N LEU A 664 1.80 -0.13 13.68
CA LEU A 664 1.97 1.33 13.57
C LEU A 664 3.36 1.80 14.05
N SER A 665 3.97 1.10 15.01
CA SER A 665 5.31 1.41 15.52
C SER A 665 6.46 0.91 14.65
N LYS A 666 6.19 0.08 13.63
CA LYS A 666 7.25 -0.37 12.70
C LYS A 666 7.81 0.84 11.95
N PHE A 667 9.15 0.93 11.87
CA PHE A 667 9.87 2.01 11.18
C PHE A 667 9.25 2.38 9.83
N SER A 668 8.97 1.39 8.96
CA SER A 668 8.39 1.63 7.64
C SER A 668 7.03 2.33 7.65
N LYS A 669 6.19 2.10 8.68
CA LYS A 669 4.89 2.76 8.83
C LYS A 669 5.00 4.07 9.59
N SER A 670 5.91 4.16 10.55
CA SER A 670 6.21 5.40 11.26
C SER A 670 6.67 6.49 10.29
N ASP A 671 7.59 6.17 9.37
CA ASP A 671 8.10 7.15 8.39
C ASP A 671 7.00 7.60 7.40
N LEU A 672 6.08 6.70 7.03
CA LEU A 672 4.91 7.06 6.21
C LEU A 672 3.98 8.02 6.94
N ILE A 673 3.72 7.80 8.23
CA ILE A 673 2.89 8.67 9.06
C ILE A 673 3.58 10.02 9.26
N GLU A 674 4.90 10.04 9.47
CA GLU A 674 5.67 11.29 9.55
C GLU A 674 5.58 12.07 8.25
N CYS A 675 5.76 11.41 7.10
CA CYS A 675 5.59 12.04 5.79
C CYS A 675 4.16 12.57 5.60
N GLU A 676 3.12 11.86 6.04
CA GLU A 676 1.73 12.34 6.03
C GLU A 676 1.60 13.65 6.83
N MET A 677 2.17 13.72 8.03
CA MET A 677 2.15 14.93 8.87
C MET A 677 2.93 16.10 8.23
N GLU A 678 4.05 15.83 7.57
CA GLU A 678 4.81 16.84 6.82
C GLU A 678 4.01 17.39 5.63
N ILE A 679 3.27 16.53 4.94
CA ILE A 679 2.37 16.94 3.85
C ILE A 679 1.24 17.81 4.39
N VAL A 680 0.60 17.39 5.49
CA VAL A 680 -0.50 18.11 6.13
C VAL A 680 -0.07 19.48 6.65
N SER A 681 1.12 19.59 7.24
CA SER A 681 1.69 20.87 7.68
C SER A 681 2.15 21.76 6.52
N GLY A 682 2.08 21.29 5.27
CA GLY A 682 2.48 22.04 4.09
C GLY A 682 3.99 22.21 3.94
N LYS A 683 4.82 21.44 4.67
CA LYS A 683 6.29 21.55 4.71
C LYS A 683 6.91 21.55 3.30
N HIS A 684 6.41 20.66 2.44
CA HIS A 684 6.96 20.45 1.10
C HIS A 684 6.26 21.28 0.02
N GLY A 685 4.99 21.64 0.22
CA GLY A 685 4.15 22.25 -0.81
C GLY A 685 3.98 21.33 -2.02
N ASP A 686 4.14 21.88 -3.23
CA ASP A 686 3.99 21.19 -4.52
C ASP A 686 5.29 20.58 -5.08
N ARG A 687 6.35 20.52 -4.26
CA ARG A 687 7.69 20.05 -4.65
C ARG A 687 7.86 18.53 -4.43
N PRO A 688 8.80 17.87 -5.11
CA PRO A 688 9.18 16.50 -4.78
C PRO A 688 9.57 16.36 -3.31
N ILE A 689 9.14 15.25 -2.69
CA ILE A 689 9.40 14.92 -1.28
C ILE A 689 10.52 13.87 -1.24
N PRO A 690 11.69 14.17 -0.65
CA PRO A 690 12.85 13.27 -0.66
C PRO A 690 12.56 11.86 -0.11
N PHE A 691 11.72 11.77 0.93
CA PHE A 691 11.30 10.48 1.47
C PHE A 691 10.53 9.64 0.45
N LEU A 692 9.62 10.25 -0.32
CA LEU A 692 8.85 9.55 -1.37
C LEU A 692 9.76 9.14 -2.53
N GLU A 693 10.71 10.00 -2.92
CA GLU A 693 11.69 9.70 -3.96
C GLU A 693 12.51 8.46 -3.59
N ASN A 694 13.10 8.46 -2.39
CA ASN A 694 13.88 7.34 -1.88
C ASN A 694 13.03 6.07 -1.77
N SER A 695 11.79 6.20 -1.30
CA SER A 695 10.85 5.06 -1.20
C SER A 695 10.53 4.43 -2.55
N ILE A 696 10.35 5.24 -3.60
CA ILE A 696 10.14 4.78 -4.99
C ILE A 696 11.40 4.10 -5.51
N VAL A 697 12.56 4.66 -5.23
CA VAL A 697 13.86 4.14 -5.66
C VAL A 697 14.19 2.80 -4.98
N ASP A 698 13.88 2.67 -3.69
CA ASP A 698 14.12 1.46 -2.90
C ASP A 698 13.14 0.33 -3.19
N GLY A 699 12.15 0.57 -4.06
CA GLY A 699 11.13 -0.40 -4.45
C GLY A 699 10.23 -0.81 -3.28
N LEU A 700 9.88 0.13 -2.41
CA LEU A 700 8.90 -0.11 -1.35
C LEU A 700 7.49 -0.35 -1.95
N PRO A 701 6.50 -0.86 -1.20
CA PRO A 701 5.13 -0.99 -1.72
C PRO A 701 4.62 0.34 -2.27
N LEU A 702 4.15 0.33 -3.53
CA LEU A 702 3.80 1.57 -4.25
C LEU A 702 2.51 2.21 -3.76
N LEU A 703 1.55 1.43 -3.24
CA LEU A 703 0.22 1.91 -2.87
C LEU A 703 0.26 3.01 -1.77
N PRO A 704 0.98 2.85 -0.64
CA PRO A 704 1.15 3.92 0.35
C PRO A 704 1.84 5.17 -0.22
N ILE A 705 2.80 5.00 -1.13
CA ILE A 705 3.50 6.12 -1.77
C ILE A 705 2.55 6.92 -2.66
N ILE A 706 1.77 6.24 -3.50
CA ILE A 706 0.76 6.87 -4.37
C ILE A 706 -0.30 7.58 -3.54
N ARG A 707 -0.71 7.01 -2.40
CA ARG A 707 -1.63 7.64 -1.46
C ARG A 707 -1.09 8.97 -0.92
N LEU A 708 0.19 9.02 -0.52
CA LEU A 708 0.84 10.25 -0.07
C LEU A 708 1.02 11.28 -1.19
N ILE A 709 1.37 10.85 -2.41
CA ILE A 709 1.41 11.75 -3.59
C ILE A 709 0.01 12.31 -3.90
N GLY A 710 -1.02 11.48 -3.83
CA GLY A 710 -2.42 11.88 -3.98
C GLY A 710 -2.82 12.90 -2.92
N LEU A 711 -2.47 12.66 -1.65
CA LEU A 711 -2.72 13.57 -0.55
C LEU A 711 -2.01 14.92 -0.78
N GLN A 712 -0.72 14.90 -1.11
CA GLN A 712 0.06 16.10 -1.47
C GLN A 712 -0.63 16.90 -2.58
N SER A 713 -1.05 16.22 -3.64
CA SER A 713 -1.78 16.81 -4.77
C SER A 713 -3.10 17.44 -4.33
N GLN A 714 -3.90 16.77 -3.51
CA GLN A 714 -5.17 17.34 -3.04
C GLN A 714 -4.96 18.59 -2.18
N LEU A 715 -4.09 18.53 -1.17
CA LEU A 715 -3.87 19.63 -0.23
C LEU A 715 -3.24 20.86 -0.90
N CYS A 716 -2.45 20.67 -1.95
CA CYS A 716 -1.80 21.76 -2.67
C CYS A 716 -2.67 22.41 -3.77
N ASN A 717 -3.90 21.93 -4.00
CA ASN A 717 -4.69 22.24 -5.21
C ASN A 717 -3.99 21.81 -6.51
N GLY A 718 -3.26 20.71 -6.45
CA GLY A 718 -2.44 20.16 -7.52
C GLY A 718 -0.96 20.33 -7.25
N ILE A 719 -0.16 19.48 -7.90
CA ILE A 719 1.30 19.59 -7.93
C ILE A 719 1.75 20.16 -9.28
N LYS A 720 2.94 20.76 -9.37
CA LYS A 720 3.44 21.25 -10.67
C LYS A 720 3.59 20.10 -11.66
N ALA A 721 3.37 20.39 -12.94
CA ALA A 721 3.49 19.38 -13.99
C ALA A 721 4.90 18.77 -14.06
N SER A 722 5.93 19.56 -13.75
CA SER A 722 7.32 19.08 -13.63
C SER A 722 7.51 18.12 -12.45
N THR A 723 6.97 18.44 -11.27
CA THR A 723 6.97 17.56 -10.08
C THR A 723 6.27 16.25 -10.40
N TRP A 724 5.09 16.31 -11.03
CA TRP A 724 4.36 15.10 -11.39
C TRP A 724 5.10 14.25 -12.42
N GLN A 725 5.65 14.87 -13.47
CA GLN A 725 6.45 14.17 -14.47
C GLN A 725 7.67 13.49 -13.84
N TYR A 726 8.27 14.12 -12.84
CA TYR A 726 9.38 13.57 -12.09
C TYR A 726 8.98 12.33 -11.29
N TYR A 727 7.93 12.41 -10.45
CA TYR A 727 7.42 11.23 -9.73
C TYR A 727 7.01 10.11 -10.68
N ARG A 728 6.26 10.44 -11.75
CA ARG A 728 5.82 9.47 -12.76
C ARG A 728 7.01 8.75 -13.41
N LYS A 729 8.07 9.48 -13.73
CA LYS A 729 9.31 8.89 -14.29
C LYS A 729 9.95 7.93 -13.31
N LEU A 730 10.12 8.33 -12.04
CA LEU A 730 10.69 7.46 -11.01
C LEU A 730 9.85 6.19 -10.83
N ILE A 731 8.53 6.33 -10.74
CA ILE A 731 7.60 5.20 -10.55
C ILE A 731 7.69 4.23 -11.73
N VAL A 732 7.61 4.71 -12.96
CA VAL A 732 7.67 3.86 -14.16
C VAL A 732 9.04 3.16 -14.27
N GLN A 733 10.12 3.83 -13.89
CA GLN A 733 11.46 3.23 -13.88
C GLN A 733 11.62 2.15 -12.80
N SER A 734 11.08 2.34 -11.60
CA SER A 734 11.19 1.39 -10.49
C SER A 734 10.21 0.21 -10.57
N TYR A 735 8.98 0.44 -11.03
CA TYR A 735 7.88 -0.54 -10.98
C TYR A 735 7.40 -1.02 -12.36
N GLY A 736 7.95 -0.45 -13.44
CA GLY A 736 7.67 -0.83 -14.82
C GLY A 736 6.52 -0.06 -15.47
N VAL A 737 6.44 -0.17 -16.79
CA VAL A 737 5.48 0.58 -17.63
C VAL A 737 4.01 0.22 -17.37
N GLY A 738 3.72 -0.98 -16.87
CA GLY A 738 2.35 -1.41 -16.57
C GLY A 738 1.66 -0.53 -15.53
N VAL A 739 2.43 0.15 -14.66
CA VAL A 739 1.90 1.08 -13.66
C VAL A 739 1.38 2.37 -14.29
N LEU A 740 1.82 2.73 -15.50
CA LEU A 740 1.44 3.98 -16.15
C LEU A 740 -0.09 4.12 -16.31
N VAL A 741 -0.79 3.04 -16.66
CA VAL A 741 -2.25 3.03 -16.80
C VAL A 741 -2.92 3.44 -15.48
N TRP A 742 -2.43 2.91 -14.36
CA TRP A 742 -2.95 3.26 -13.04
C TRP A 742 -2.73 4.75 -12.73
N LEU A 743 -1.54 5.29 -13.01
CA LEU A 743 -1.24 6.72 -12.81
C LEU A 743 -2.13 7.63 -13.66
N LEU A 744 -2.41 7.24 -14.91
CA LEU A 744 -3.32 7.99 -15.78
C LEU A 744 -4.75 8.00 -15.24
N ARG A 745 -5.25 6.85 -14.77
CA ARG A 745 -6.58 6.74 -14.15
C ARG A 745 -6.69 7.60 -12.89
N LEU A 746 -5.62 7.69 -12.09
CA LEU A 746 -5.56 8.58 -10.93
C LEU A 746 -5.50 10.07 -11.30
N GLN A 747 -5.00 10.41 -12.49
CA GLN A 747 -5.11 11.77 -13.03
C GLN A 747 -6.53 12.09 -13.49
N MET A 748 -7.17 11.18 -14.24
CA MET A 748 -8.55 11.33 -14.69
C MET A 748 -9.55 11.44 -13.53
N SER A 749 -9.28 10.75 -12.41
CA SER A 749 -10.08 10.89 -11.20
C SER A 749 -9.92 12.26 -10.54
N GLY A 750 -8.79 12.93 -10.75
CA GLY A 750 -8.44 14.16 -10.09
C GLY A 750 -7.87 13.96 -8.68
N ILE A 751 -7.59 12.72 -8.25
CA ILE A 751 -6.79 12.44 -7.04
C ILE A 751 -5.39 13.03 -7.20
N ILE A 752 -4.79 12.83 -8.38
CA ILE A 752 -3.52 13.46 -8.75
C ILE A 752 -3.83 14.49 -9.84
N LYS A 753 -3.59 15.78 -9.60
CA LYS A 753 -3.86 16.83 -10.57
C LYS A 753 -2.67 17.77 -10.70
N CYS A 754 -2.45 18.30 -11.90
CA CYS A 754 -1.44 19.34 -12.07
C CYS A 754 -2.03 20.72 -11.72
N SER A 755 -1.28 21.54 -10.98
CA SER A 755 -1.70 22.90 -10.59
C SER A 755 -1.68 23.88 -11.77
N ASP A 756 -0.73 23.68 -12.68
CA ASP A 756 -0.58 24.49 -13.87
C ASP A 756 -1.54 23.93 -14.93
N ASN A 757 -2.33 24.78 -15.61
CA ASN A 757 -3.28 24.45 -16.71
C ASN A 757 -2.67 23.69 -17.92
N THR A 758 -1.47 23.18 -17.75
CA THR A 758 -0.72 22.26 -18.61
C THR A 758 -1.14 20.80 -18.45
N ASP A 759 -2.04 20.46 -17.52
CA ASP A 759 -2.54 19.09 -17.44
C ASP A 759 -3.25 18.71 -18.73
N ARG A 760 -2.68 17.76 -19.46
CA ARG A 760 -3.25 17.26 -20.72
C ARG A 760 -4.42 16.32 -20.48
N ILE A 761 -4.66 15.93 -19.22
CA ILE A 761 -5.69 15.00 -18.81
C ILE A 761 -6.53 15.71 -17.74
N PRO A 762 -7.55 16.47 -18.14
CA PRO A 762 -8.41 17.13 -17.19
C PRO A 762 -9.20 16.09 -16.38
N PRO A 763 -9.44 16.33 -15.09
CA PRO A 763 -10.26 15.45 -14.28
C PRO A 763 -11.73 15.55 -14.69
N THR A 764 -12.40 14.39 -14.70
CA THR A 764 -13.80 14.24 -15.15
C THR A 764 -14.78 14.93 -14.21
N TYR A 765 -14.50 14.86 -12.90
CA TYR A 765 -15.27 15.57 -11.87
C TYR A 765 -14.58 16.88 -11.52
N LYS A 766 -15.37 17.96 -11.37
CA LYS A 766 -14.84 19.29 -11.08
C LYS A 766 -13.90 19.28 -9.86
N PRO A 767 -12.62 19.69 -10.00
CA PRO A 767 -11.69 19.73 -8.88
C PRO A 767 -12.18 20.63 -7.77
N ILE A 768 -12.01 20.16 -6.53
CA ILE A 768 -12.21 21.00 -5.37
C ILE A 768 -11.05 22.00 -5.20
N ASP A 769 -11.40 23.20 -4.76
CA ASP A 769 -10.45 24.19 -4.24
C ASP A 769 -10.28 23.94 -2.75
N TRP A 770 -9.35 23.05 -2.42
CA TRP A 770 -9.05 22.61 -1.06
C TRP A 770 -8.71 23.77 -0.14
N LYS A 771 -7.81 24.67 -0.54
CA LYS A 771 -7.37 25.79 0.33
C LYS A 771 -8.52 26.70 0.75
N SER A 772 -9.46 26.97 -0.15
CA SER A 772 -10.67 27.73 0.16
C SER A 772 -11.60 26.97 1.11
N LEU A 773 -11.78 25.67 0.87
CA LEU A 773 -12.65 24.82 1.70
C LEU A 773 -12.07 24.60 3.10
N GLU A 774 -10.77 24.36 3.21
CA GLU A 774 -10.02 24.20 4.47
C GLU A 774 -10.28 25.39 5.40
N LYS A 775 -10.14 26.61 4.87
CA LYS A 775 -10.38 27.84 5.63
C LYS A 775 -11.85 28.03 5.98
N ARG A 776 -12.77 27.78 5.03
CA ARG A 776 -14.22 27.93 5.23
C ARG A 776 -14.75 26.99 6.31
N PHE A 777 -14.37 25.72 6.22
CA PHE A 777 -14.90 24.64 7.06
C PHE A 777 -14.05 24.33 8.29
N ARG A 778 -12.91 25.00 8.47
CA ARG A 778 -11.96 24.77 9.58
C ARG A 778 -11.65 23.29 9.71
N LEU A 779 -11.08 22.75 8.63
CA LEU A 779 -10.83 21.32 8.50
C LEU A 779 -9.69 20.83 9.40
N PHE A 780 -8.78 21.71 9.81
CA PHE A 780 -7.73 21.38 10.78
C PHE A 780 -7.96 22.09 12.11
N VAL A 781 -7.69 21.38 13.19
CA VAL A 781 -7.78 21.86 14.57
C VAL A 781 -6.40 21.73 15.21
N ASP A 782 -5.92 22.83 15.81
CA ASP A 782 -4.58 22.89 16.42
C ASP A 782 -4.37 21.88 17.55
N ASP A 783 -5.45 21.52 18.25
CA ASP A 783 -5.46 20.54 19.34
C ASP A 783 -6.49 19.43 19.02
N PRO A 784 -6.03 18.29 18.47
CA PRO A 784 -6.89 17.15 18.15
C PRO A 784 -7.66 16.57 19.35
N TYR A 785 -7.19 16.83 20.58
CA TYR A 785 -7.81 16.35 21.81
C TYR A 785 -8.85 17.33 22.37
N ALA A 786 -8.86 18.58 21.90
CA ALA A 786 -9.86 19.57 22.28
C ALA A 786 -11.20 19.36 21.56
N GLU A 787 -11.17 18.84 20.33
CA GLU A 787 -12.37 18.56 19.54
C GLU A 787 -12.49 17.07 19.19
N ASP A 788 -13.49 16.42 19.80
CA ASP A 788 -13.80 15.00 19.57
C ASP A 788 -14.00 14.60 18.10
N VAL A 789 -14.37 15.56 17.22
CA VAL A 789 -14.61 15.30 15.79
C VAL A 789 -13.35 15.22 14.94
N ALA A 790 -12.26 15.84 15.39
CA ALA A 790 -10.98 15.85 14.68
C ALA A 790 -10.12 14.64 15.07
N ARG A 791 -10.43 14.01 16.20
CA ARG A 791 -9.69 12.88 16.77
C ARG A 791 -9.59 11.66 15.84
N PRO A 792 -10.62 11.25 15.08
CA PRO A 792 -10.53 10.11 14.16
C PRO A 792 -9.46 10.23 13.07
N TYR A 793 -8.94 11.43 12.83
CA TYR A 793 -7.89 11.74 11.85
C TYR A 793 -6.83 12.70 12.42
N ASN A 794 -6.51 12.61 13.72
CA ASN A 794 -5.43 13.36 14.36
C ASN A 794 -5.40 14.88 14.08
N GLY A 795 -6.57 15.54 14.15
CA GLY A 795 -6.66 17.00 14.00
C GLY A 795 -7.35 17.42 12.71
N TYR A 796 -7.53 16.51 11.76
CA TYR A 796 -8.37 16.72 10.58
C TYR A 796 -9.83 16.35 10.86
N VAL A 797 -10.77 17.20 10.44
CA VAL A 797 -12.20 16.92 10.42
C VAL A 797 -12.61 16.65 8.97
N PRO A 798 -13.15 15.46 8.64
CA PRO A 798 -13.60 15.14 7.29
C PRO A 798 -14.51 16.19 6.67
N LEU A 799 -14.22 16.58 5.44
CA LEU A 799 -14.99 17.59 4.73
C LEU A 799 -16.45 17.15 4.50
N LEU A 800 -16.75 15.87 4.23
CA LEU A 800 -18.15 15.41 4.18
C LEU A 800 -18.89 15.67 5.50
N ILE A 801 -18.23 15.43 6.63
CA ILE A 801 -18.84 15.65 7.95
C ILE A 801 -19.14 17.13 8.14
N ARG A 802 -18.22 18.03 7.76
CA ARG A 802 -18.46 19.49 7.78
C ARG A 802 -19.56 19.94 6.82
N ILE A 803 -19.66 19.33 5.63
CA ILE A 803 -20.72 19.61 4.67
C ILE A 803 -22.09 19.22 5.24
N ILE A 804 -22.18 18.09 5.93
CA ILE A 804 -23.40 17.65 6.60
C ILE A 804 -23.70 18.57 7.80
N GLU A 805 -22.70 18.93 8.62
CA GLU A 805 -22.88 19.90 9.73
C GLU A 805 -23.45 21.24 9.24
N GLU A 806 -22.93 21.79 8.13
CA GLU A 806 -23.49 22.99 7.49
C GLU A 806 -24.94 22.77 7.01
N GLY A 807 -25.23 21.59 6.46
CA GLY A 807 -26.59 21.16 6.14
C GLY A 807 -27.52 21.23 7.35
N TYR A 808 -27.13 20.66 8.48
CA TYR A 808 -27.90 20.71 9.73
C TYR A 808 -28.14 22.16 10.20
N LEU A 809 -27.10 23.01 10.18
CA LEU A 809 -27.21 24.42 10.58
C LEU A 809 -28.20 25.20 9.71
N THR A 810 -28.25 24.89 8.42
CA THR A 810 -29.14 25.54 7.44
C THR A 810 -30.49 24.83 7.28
N GLN A 811 -30.72 23.75 8.05
CA GLN A 811 -31.86 22.84 7.87
C GLN A 811 -31.98 22.33 6.41
N PHE A 812 -30.83 22.14 5.76
CA PHE A 812 -30.65 21.69 4.38
C PHE A 812 -31.37 22.54 3.32
N ARG A 813 -31.71 23.80 3.64
CA ARG A 813 -32.41 24.70 2.69
C ARG A 813 -31.59 24.97 1.44
N ASP A 814 -30.27 24.99 1.56
CA ASP A 814 -29.34 25.21 0.44
C ASP A 814 -29.11 23.96 -0.41
N TRP A 815 -29.69 22.81 -0.03
CA TRP A 815 -29.58 21.56 -0.76
C TRP A 815 -30.77 21.36 -1.69
N LYS A 816 -30.51 20.74 -2.85
CA LYS A 816 -31.57 20.42 -3.80
C LYS A 816 -32.53 19.40 -3.19
N GLY A 817 -33.81 19.50 -3.56
CA GLY A 817 -34.88 18.64 -3.04
C GLY A 817 -35.56 19.16 -1.78
N MET A 818 -34.92 20.05 -1.00
CA MET A 818 -35.53 20.60 0.22
C MET A 818 -36.63 21.64 -0.07
N GLU A 819 -36.44 22.48 -1.10
CA GLU A 819 -37.38 23.55 -1.45
C GLU A 819 -38.71 23.07 -2.07
N ALA A 820 -38.75 21.86 -2.64
CA ALA A 820 -39.93 21.29 -3.29
C ALA A 820 -41.02 20.81 -2.32
N ASN A 821 -40.80 20.93 -1.00
CA ASN A 821 -41.61 20.31 0.04
C ASN A 821 -42.49 21.31 0.84
N ARG A 822 -42.91 22.42 0.21
CA ARG A 822 -43.75 23.47 0.84
C ARG A 822 -45.10 22.94 1.35
N GLU A 823 -45.58 21.81 0.85
CA GLU A 823 -46.84 21.20 1.26
C GLU A 823 -46.76 20.43 2.60
N ASN A 824 -45.56 20.06 3.08
CA ASN A 824 -45.35 19.24 4.29
C ASN A 824 -44.53 19.94 5.41
N ASN A 825 -44.73 21.25 5.58
CA ASN A 825 -44.09 22.07 6.63
C ASN A 825 -42.55 22.14 6.62
N GLY A 826 -41.85 21.60 5.61
CA GLY A 826 -40.45 21.92 5.28
C GLY A 826 -39.38 21.86 6.39
N LYS A 827 -39.65 21.21 7.53
CA LYS A 827 -38.73 21.12 8.67
C LYS A 827 -37.92 19.82 8.60
N PHE A 828 -36.61 19.93 8.84
CA PHE A 828 -35.69 18.80 8.96
C PHE A 828 -35.69 18.24 10.39
N GLU A 829 -35.74 19.12 11.41
CA GLU A 829 -35.81 18.73 12.82
C GLU A 829 -37.01 17.85 13.17
N GLY A 830 -36.78 16.88 14.06
CA GLY A 830 -37.80 15.97 14.57
C GLY A 830 -38.17 14.83 13.62
N LYS A 831 -37.47 14.71 12.50
CA LYS A 831 -37.64 13.66 11.48
C LYS A 831 -36.47 12.67 11.48
N LYS A 832 -36.73 11.44 11.04
CA LYS A 832 -35.74 10.38 10.87
C LYS A 832 -35.26 10.32 9.43
N TRP A 833 -33.95 10.36 9.25
CA TRP A 833 -33.32 10.39 7.94
C TRP A 833 -32.41 9.20 7.70
N LEU A 834 -32.40 8.69 6.48
CA LEU A 834 -31.35 7.80 5.99
C LEU A 834 -30.27 8.62 5.31
N LEU A 835 -28.99 8.29 5.53
CA LEU A 835 -27.89 8.86 4.76
C LEU A 835 -27.45 7.86 3.70
N PHE A 836 -27.39 8.26 2.43
CA PHE A 836 -26.78 7.48 1.35
C PHE A 836 -25.56 8.21 0.78
N VAL A 837 -24.37 7.65 0.99
CA VAL A 837 -23.11 8.13 0.40
C VAL A 837 -22.80 7.39 -0.91
N VAL A 838 -22.81 8.13 -2.02
CA VAL A 838 -22.50 7.64 -3.37
C VAL A 838 -20.99 7.75 -3.63
N GLY A 839 -20.31 6.62 -3.81
CA GLY A 839 -18.86 6.55 -3.98
C GLY A 839 -18.08 6.09 -2.74
N GLY A 840 -18.79 5.79 -1.65
CA GLY A 840 -18.29 5.08 -0.48
C GLY A 840 -17.92 5.97 0.71
N VAL A 841 -17.70 5.34 1.86
CA VAL A 841 -17.40 6.02 3.13
C VAL A 841 -16.32 5.27 3.90
N THR A 842 -15.53 5.96 4.70
CA THR A 842 -14.57 5.31 5.61
C THR A 842 -15.25 4.91 6.93
N ARG A 843 -14.67 3.94 7.63
CA ARG A 843 -15.17 3.51 8.94
C ARG A 843 -15.08 4.62 9.99
N ALA A 844 -14.03 5.44 9.93
CA ALA A 844 -13.89 6.62 10.79
C ALA A 844 -14.99 7.67 10.53
N GLU A 845 -15.35 7.93 9.28
CA GLU A 845 -16.47 8.81 8.93
C GLU A 845 -17.81 8.26 9.44
N MET A 846 -18.03 6.94 9.32
CA MET A 846 -19.25 6.31 9.87
C MET A 846 -19.38 6.49 11.39
N GLY A 847 -18.28 6.35 12.12
CA GLY A 847 -18.24 6.62 13.57
C GLY A 847 -18.59 8.08 13.90
N LEU A 848 -18.10 9.02 13.09
CA LEU A 848 -18.46 10.44 13.21
C LEU A 848 -19.94 10.70 12.90
N ILE A 849 -20.48 10.08 11.86
CA ILE A 849 -21.89 10.22 11.48
C ILE A 849 -22.78 9.78 12.64
N ARG A 850 -22.53 8.58 13.19
CA ARG A 850 -23.26 8.07 14.36
C ARG A 850 -23.22 9.00 15.55
N LYS A 851 -22.04 9.57 15.86
CA LYS A 851 -21.85 10.40 17.06
C LYS A 851 -22.43 11.81 16.90
N ARG A 852 -22.41 12.38 15.68
CA ARG A 852 -22.75 13.80 15.44
C ARG A 852 -24.18 14.02 14.99
N PHE A 853 -24.78 13.06 14.29
CA PHE A 853 -26.06 13.25 13.62
C PHE A 853 -27.10 12.23 14.11
N PRO A 854 -27.69 12.42 15.30
CA PRO A 854 -28.64 11.46 15.89
C PRO A 854 -29.94 11.30 15.08
N ASP A 855 -30.29 12.29 14.24
CA ASP A 855 -31.46 12.21 13.35
C ASP A 855 -31.20 11.33 12.12
N ILE A 856 -29.92 11.02 11.81
CA ILE A 856 -29.55 10.01 10.81
C ILE A 856 -29.60 8.65 11.50
N THR A 857 -30.61 7.86 11.20
CA THR A 857 -30.81 6.56 11.88
C THR A 857 -29.87 5.50 11.34
N ASP A 858 -29.68 5.47 10.01
CA ASP A 858 -28.93 4.44 9.32
C ASP A 858 -28.14 5.00 8.14
N CYS A 859 -26.98 4.39 7.88
CA CYS A 859 -26.08 4.75 6.79
C CYS A 859 -26.15 3.69 5.68
N TYR A 860 -26.64 4.09 4.52
CA TYR A 860 -26.55 3.35 3.28
C TYR A 860 -25.32 3.85 2.51
N VAL A 861 -24.57 2.94 1.91
CA VAL A 861 -23.33 3.31 1.22
C VAL A 861 -23.21 2.53 -0.07
N SER A 862 -22.62 3.14 -1.10
CA SER A 862 -22.30 2.35 -2.29
C SER A 862 -21.21 1.35 -1.95
N ASP A 863 -20.28 1.73 -1.05
CA ASP A 863 -19.26 0.84 -0.53
C ASP A 863 -18.61 1.34 0.76
N VAL A 864 -17.95 0.44 1.50
CA VAL A 864 -17.06 0.79 2.62
C VAL A 864 -15.61 0.81 2.10
N ILE A 865 -14.91 1.91 2.29
CA ILE A 865 -13.60 2.16 1.66
C ILE A 865 -12.51 2.56 2.67
N THR A 866 -11.27 2.30 2.29
CA THR A 866 -10.05 2.88 2.85
C THR A 866 -9.31 3.64 1.75
N GLY A 867 -8.28 4.41 2.08
CA GLY A 867 -7.44 5.04 1.05
C GLY A 867 -6.82 4.01 0.11
N ASP A 868 -6.34 2.90 0.69
CA ASP A 868 -5.73 1.81 -0.05
C ASP A 868 -6.73 1.09 -0.96
N SER A 869 -7.92 0.74 -0.44
CA SER A 869 -8.95 0.05 -1.24
C SER A 869 -9.54 0.95 -2.33
N LEU A 870 -9.69 2.25 -2.07
CA LEU A 870 -10.10 3.23 -3.07
C LEU A 870 -9.10 3.32 -4.23
N LEU A 871 -7.81 3.51 -3.92
CA LEU A 871 -6.76 3.67 -4.93
C LEU A 871 -6.53 2.39 -5.72
N GLN A 872 -6.64 1.22 -5.08
CA GLN A 872 -6.49 -0.08 -5.73
C GLN A 872 -7.57 -0.31 -6.80
N ARG A 873 -8.80 0.19 -6.62
CA ARG A 873 -9.86 0.07 -7.64
C ARG A 873 -9.56 0.83 -8.93
N PHE A 874 -8.70 1.84 -8.90
CA PHE A 874 -8.23 2.50 -10.13
C PHE A 874 -7.13 1.71 -10.83
N ARG A 875 -6.51 0.74 -10.16
CA ARG A 875 -5.46 -0.12 -10.73
C ARG A 875 -6.06 -1.26 -11.52
N ASP A 876 -7.06 -1.92 -10.94
CA ASP A 876 -7.79 -3.04 -11.51
C ASP A 876 -8.67 -2.57 -12.69
#